data_AF-A0A4Q3W433-F1
#
_entry.id   AF-A0A4Q3W433-F1
#
_cell.length_a   1.000
_cell.length_b   1.000
_cell.length_c   1.000
_cell.angle_alpha   90.00
_cell.angle_beta   90.00
_cell.angle_gamma   90.00
#
_symmetry.space_group_name_H-M   'P 1'
#
loop_
_entity.id
_entity.type
_entity.pdbx_description
1 polymer ?
#
loop_
_entity_poly.entity_id
_entity_poly.type
_entity_poly.pdbx_seq_one_letter_code
_entity_poly.pdbx_strand_id
1 'polypeptide(L)'
;MFSIYFVTAWRSLRKKKFFTGINVLGLSVATAAFLLLVNYVQFERSYENYNPKADNIYRLTLDLYKGSEFVVTDCETYPQMGPVFKEKMPEVVDYVRMQDLGETELTYLDKAFLSSKGYAGDPSLFDIFNVEFIKGDRRTALSSPTDAVITETIARKIFGSTDVIGNAMIIRGQPVKIAGVIKEVPANTHLKFDFVLPISIVEKFGIDLTSWNGNNNYTYLLMKPGTNLAQFNEKLKAFSKERLKREIVTAEPIKDIHLYSNKTFEPEANGNAKTVNFLLMIAVLIIFIGSANYVNLTTARAAEKSKEASLRKVLGSSRLALVKLFFTESIIINVLAMAGALVLIRIASPFYGSIVGEPARELLFNSGTFWIIAALLFVLNTLLSGIYPAFVLSSVKAVVVTSRNFTIAPDLFSGIDKINERILAGYVSLSKKISKRFNGELGLRYEQYTYDLDSEKGEDITKAFKNPFPIIRATYALDSVSSLQFAFNRAISRPPFFNLTSFLIILDSSLVVYANPRLRPSFTNTFKITYGHKAFILSLAYLRRTGEVYFYNTVDKAKHLQTSVPTNLDVENMVEASLVFPVSFTGWWKASWNLSGMYHRVEDATSHPVFFRNSIYTAVVQLNQSFRLGRGWTASLDGRYQSWY
;
A
#
# COMPACT_ATOMS: atom_id res chain seq x y z
N MET A 1 16.51 6.00 37.28
CA MET A 1 15.30 5.25 36.83
C MET A 1 15.31 4.89 35.35
N PHE A 2 15.52 5.82 34.40
CA PHE A 2 15.56 5.50 32.94
C PHE A 2 16.60 4.43 32.55
N SER A 3 17.80 4.47 33.15
CA SER A 3 18.85 3.45 32.95
C SER A 3 18.38 2.02 33.26
N ILE A 4 17.56 1.82 34.31
CA ILE A 4 17.10 0.49 34.71
C ILE A 4 16.12 -0.09 33.68
N TYR A 5 15.17 0.72 33.19
CA TYR A 5 14.22 0.26 32.16
C TYR A 5 14.94 -0.06 30.85
N PHE A 6 15.89 0.78 30.44
CA PHE A 6 16.69 0.55 29.24
C PHE A 6 17.53 -0.73 29.33
N VAL A 7 18.28 -0.91 30.42
CA VAL A 7 19.11 -2.11 30.64
C VAL A 7 18.24 -3.37 30.68
N THR A 8 17.07 -3.31 31.32
CA THR A 8 16.16 -4.46 31.41
C THR A 8 15.55 -4.80 30.05
N ALA A 9 15.09 -3.79 29.30
CA ALA A 9 14.58 -3.96 27.94
C ALA A 9 15.65 -4.53 27.00
N TRP A 10 16.89 -4.02 27.05
CA TRP A 10 18.00 -4.51 26.25
C TRP A 10 18.34 -5.98 26.55
N ARG A 11 18.38 -6.36 27.83
CA ARG A 11 18.62 -7.76 28.25
C ARG A 11 17.50 -8.68 27.75
N SER A 12 16.25 -8.24 27.82
CA SER A 12 15.07 -8.96 27.32
C SER A 12 15.18 -9.23 25.82
N LEU A 13 15.51 -8.20 25.03
CA LEU A 13 15.70 -8.32 23.58
C LEU A 13 16.86 -9.25 23.22
N ARG A 14 18.01 -9.15 23.90
CA ARG A 14 19.17 -10.04 23.65
C ARG A 14 18.90 -11.50 24.00
N LYS A 15 18.02 -11.78 24.97
CA LYS A 15 17.60 -13.16 25.28
C LYS A 15 16.71 -13.74 24.18
N LYS A 16 16.00 -12.87 23.43
CA LYS A 16 14.99 -13.22 22.43
C LYS A 16 15.45 -12.89 21.00
N LYS A 17 16.69 -13.25 20.66
CA LYS A 17 17.40 -12.81 19.43
C LYS A 17 16.62 -13.03 18.13
N PHE A 18 16.02 -14.20 17.94
CA PHE A 18 15.27 -14.51 16.72
C PHE A 18 14.06 -13.59 16.54
N PHE A 19 13.27 -13.41 17.60
CA PHE A 19 12.10 -12.53 17.60
C PHE A 19 12.49 -11.06 17.40
N THR A 20 13.53 -10.59 18.11
CA THR A 20 14.03 -9.23 17.93
C THR A 20 14.55 -9.05 16.51
N GLY A 21 15.27 -10.04 15.95
CA GLY A 21 15.77 -10.02 14.58
C GLY A 21 14.66 -9.88 13.54
N ILE A 22 13.61 -10.71 13.61
CA ILE A 22 12.47 -10.63 12.67
C ILE A 22 11.77 -9.28 12.74
N ASN A 23 11.49 -8.77 13.95
CA ASN A 23 10.80 -7.49 14.10
C ASN A 23 11.65 -6.32 13.60
N VAL A 24 12.95 -6.30 13.95
CA VAL A 24 13.87 -5.27 13.48
C VAL A 24 13.99 -5.31 11.97
N LEU A 25 14.19 -6.49 11.36
CA LEU A 25 14.30 -6.62 9.90
C LEU A 25 13.00 -6.22 9.19
N GLY A 26 11.84 -6.71 9.64
CA GLY A 26 10.55 -6.38 9.04
C GLY A 26 10.24 -4.89 9.10
N LEU A 27 10.45 -4.25 10.25
CA LEU A 27 10.29 -2.80 10.39
C LEU A 27 11.36 -2.02 9.60
N SER A 28 12.60 -2.51 9.52
CA SER A 28 13.67 -1.86 8.74
C SER A 28 13.32 -1.81 7.25
N VAL A 29 12.85 -2.93 6.69
CA VAL A 29 12.47 -3.02 5.27
C VAL A 29 11.25 -2.14 5.00
N ALA A 30 10.22 -2.19 5.83
CA ALA A 30 9.04 -1.34 5.67
C ALA A 30 9.38 0.15 5.75
N THR A 31 10.22 0.53 6.72
CA THR A 31 10.71 1.91 6.91
C THR A 31 11.56 2.38 5.74
N ALA A 32 12.48 1.54 5.25
CA ALA A 32 13.32 1.86 4.10
C ALA A 32 12.48 2.08 2.83
N ALA A 33 11.57 1.15 2.53
CA ALA A 33 10.68 1.25 1.38
C ALA A 33 9.80 2.51 1.44
N PHE A 34 9.23 2.82 2.61
CA PHE A 34 8.47 4.05 2.81
C PHE A 34 9.30 5.30 2.54
N LEU A 35 10.49 5.41 3.13
CA LEU A 35 11.33 6.60 2.98
C LEU A 35 11.77 6.80 1.53
N LEU A 36 12.10 5.73 0.80
CA LEU A 36 12.43 5.81 -0.63
C LEU A 36 11.24 6.29 -1.49
N LEU A 37 10.05 5.73 -1.24
CA LEU A 37 8.83 6.14 -1.96
C LEU A 37 8.43 7.57 -1.66
N VAL A 38 8.47 7.97 -0.38
CA VAL A 38 8.12 9.34 0.02
C VAL A 38 9.15 10.35 -0.47
N ASN A 39 10.45 10.00 -0.49
CA ASN A 39 11.48 10.85 -1.10
C ASN A 39 11.20 11.09 -2.58
N TYR A 40 10.79 10.05 -3.32
CA TYR A 40 10.39 10.20 -4.72
C TYR A 40 9.14 11.08 -4.88
N VAL A 41 8.10 10.82 -4.10
CA VAL A 41 6.88 11.64 -4.10
C VAL A 41 7.18 13.09 -3.77
N GLN A 42 8.11 13.33 -2.83
CA GLN A 42 8.56 14.67 -2.49
C GLN A 42 9.28 15.34 -3.67
N PHE A 43 10.18 14.63 -4.34
CA PHE A 43 10.87 15.14 -5.54
C PHE A 43 9.86 15.54 -6.63
N GLU A 44 8.95 14.65 -6.98
CA GLU A 44 7.90 14.86 -7.99
C GLU A 44 6.98 16.05 -7.65
N ARG A 45 6.64 16.24 -6.37
CA ARG A 45 5.83 17.37 -5.90
C ARG A 45 6.62 18.65 -5.64
N SER A 46 7.95 18.60 -5.77
CA SER A 46 8.82 19.74 -5.52
C SER A 46 9.02 20.64 -6.73
N TYR A 47 8.45 20.28 -7.88
CA TYR A 47 8.60 21.02 -9.12
C TYR A 47 8.19 22.49 -8.96
N GLU A 48 9.01 23.39 -9.51
CA GLU A 48 8.88 24.86 -9.43
C GLU A 48 9.06 25.50 -8.04
N ASN A 49 9.23 24.74 -6.96
CA ASN A 49 9.34 25.32 -5.62
C ASN A 49 10.62 26.15 -5.38
N TYR A 50 11.60 26.06 -6.28
CA TYR A 50 12.81 26.89 -6.23
C TYR A 50 12.54 28.36 -6.63
N ASN A 51 11.45 28.63 -7.36
CA ASN A 51 11.10 29.97 -7.80
C ASN A 51 10.14 30.64 -6.78
N PRO A 52 10.57 31.71 -6.08
CA PRO A 52 9.72 32.39 -5.09
C PRO A 52 8.44 33.00 -5.66
N LYS A 53 8.40 33.25 -6.98
CA LYS A 53 7.24 33.82 -7.67
C LYS A 53 6.31 32.74 -8.26
N ALA A 54 6.63 31.45 -8.11
CA ALA A 54 5.93 30.36 -8.79
C ALA A 54 4.41 30.33 -8.57
N ASP A 55 3.92 30.77 -7.41
CA ASP A 55 2.48 30.83 -7.11
C ASP A 55 1.72 31.83 -8.00
N ASN A 56 2.43 32.77 -8.62
CA ASN A 56 1.86 33.83 -9.45
C ASN A 56 2.34 33.79 -10.91
N ILE A 57 3.02 32.72 -11.31
CA ILE A 57 3.45 32.52 -12.70
C ILE A 57 2.55 31.48 -13.35
N TYR A 58 2.05 31.82 -14.52
CA TYR A 58 1.11 31.00 -15.26
C TYR A 58 1.60 30.84 -16.69
N ARG A 59 1.54 29.61 -17.21
CA ARG A 59 1.78 29.33 -18.63
C ARG A 59 0.47 29.47 -19.39
N LEU A 60 0.53 30.08 -20.57
CA LEU A 60 -0.58 30.09 -21.51
C LEU A 60 -0.57 28.82 -22.35
N THR A 61 -1.75 28.28 -22.60
CA THR A 61 -1.95 27.08 -23.42
C THR A 61 -3.11 27.29 -24.38
N LEU A 62 -3.09 26.57 -25.49
CA LEU A 62 -4.00 26.73 -26.61
C LEU A 62 -4.78 25.45 -26.86
N ASP A 63 -6.08 25.46 -26.55
CA ASP A 63 -6.98 24.35 -26.85
C ASP A 63 -7.58 24.53 -28.25
N LEU A 64 -7.31 23.60 -29.15
CA LEU A 64 -7.82 23.61 -30.53
C LEU A 64 -9.14 22.84 -30.62
N TYR A 65 -10.16 23.46 -31.23
CA TYR A 65 -11.46 22.87 -31.46
C TYR A 65 -11.80 22.78 -32.96
N LYS A 66 -12.47 21.69 -33.34
CA LYS A 66 -13.11 21.52 -34.64
C LYS A 66 -14.62 21.54 -34.45
N GLY A 67 -15.22 22.74 -34.51
CA GLY A 67 -16.61 22.93 -34.12
C GLY A 67 -16.76 22.84 -32.60
N SER A 68 -17.58 21.91 -32.10
CA SER A 68 -17.71 21.64 -30.66
C SER A 68 -16.78 20.54 -30.15
N GLU A 69 -16.02 19.89 -31.03
CA GLU A 69 -15.15 18.77 -30.68
C GLU A 69 -13.75 19.27 -30.33
N PHE A 70 -13.24 18.84 -29.17
CA PHE A 70 -11.87 19.09 -28.74
C PHE A 70 -10.89 18.25 -29.56
N VAL A 71 -9.86 18.88 -30.12
CA VAL A 71 -8.85 18.21 -30.96
C VAL A 71 -7.59 17.92 -30.15
N VAL A 72 -6.93 18.97 -29.68
CA VAL A 72 -5.65 18.89 -29.00
C VAL A 72 -5.46 20.14 -28.14
N THR A 73 -4.59 20.04 -27.13
CA THR A 73 -4.16 21.16 -26.29
C THR A 73 -2.66 21.31 -26.43
N ASP A 74 -2.23 22.51 -26.76
CA ASP A 74 -0.84 22.87 -26.98
C ASP A 74 -0.34 23.79 -25.86
N CYS A 75 0.91 23.63 -25.45
CA CYS A 75 1.55 24.56 -24.53
C CYS A 75 2.35 25.66 -25.23
N GLU A 76 2.48 25.57 -26.55
CA GLU A 76 3.00 26.65 -27.38
C GLU A 76 1.85 27.58 -27.85
N THR A 77 2.16 28.87 -27.92
CA THR A 77 1.22 29.97 -28.15
C THR A 77 1.79 31.00 -29.13
N TYR A 78 0.94 31.93 -29.58
CA TYR A 78 1.35 32.96 -30.53
C TYR A 78 2.26 34.02 -29.89
N PRO A 79 3.33 34.48 -30.58
CA PRO A 79 4.26 35.48 -30.07
C PRO A 79 3.62 36.77 -29.57
N GLN A 80 2.46 37.15 -30.10
CA GLN A 80 1.75 38.37 -29.71
C GLN A 80 0.93 38.27 -28.42
N MET A 81 0.74 37.07 -27.86
CA MET A 81 -0.10 36.89 -26.66
C MET A 81 0.46 37.62 -25.44
N GLY A 82 1.76 37.45 -25.16
CA GLY A 82 2.43 38.11 -24.04
C GLY A 82 2.25 39.65 -24.06
N PRO A 83 2.70 40.35 -25.13
CA PRO A 83 2.55 41.79 -25.26
C PRO A 83 1.10 42.27 -25.12
N VAL A 84 0.17 41.64 -25.84
CA VAL A 84 -1.25 42.05 -25.84
C VAL A 84 -1.90 41.87 -24.48
N PHE A 85 -1.59 40.80 -23.77
CA PHE A 85 -2.16 40.57 -22.44
C PHE A 85 -1.56 41.48 -21.38
N LYS A 86 -0.27 41.82 -21.45
CA LYS A 86 0.32 42.85 -20.58
C LYS A 86 -0.29 44.23 -20.80
N GLU A 87 -0.65 44.58 -22.04
CA GLU A 87 -1.30 45.84 -22.35
C GLU A 87 -2.77 45.87 -21.93
N LYS A 88 -3.54 44.82 -22.22
CA LYS A 88 -5.01 44.81 -22.08
C LYS A 88 -5.53 44.25 -20.77
N MET A 89 -4.73 43.45 -20.05
CA MET A 89 -5.19 42.74 -18.85
C MET A 89 -4.47 43.28 -17.61
N PRO A 90 -5.16 44.04 -16.74
CA PRO A 90 -4.53 44.68 -15.57
C PRO A 90 -4.00 43.68 -14.53
N GLU A 91 -4.39 42.41 -14.59
CA GLU A 91 -3.87 41.33 -13.75
C GLU A 91 -2.43 40.92 -14.11
N VAL A 92 -2.01 41.15 -15.36
CA VAL A 92 -0.68 40.78 -15.86
C VAL A 92 0.31 41.87 -15.47
N VAL A 93 1.28 41.51 -14.62
CA VAL A 93 2.37 42.40 -14.19
C VAL A 93 3.46 42.42 -15.24
N ASP A 94 3.84 41.24 -15.72
CA ASP A 94 4.86 41.06 -16.75
C ASP A 94 4.66 39.76 -17.53
N TYR A 95 5.37 39.57 -18.63
CA TYR A 95 5.37 38.34 -19.40
C TYR A 95 6.78 37.96 -19.85
N VAL A 96 6.98 36.70 -20.18
CA VAL A 96 8.14 36.21 -20.92
C VAL A 96 7.66 35.22 -21.97
N ARG A 97 8.16 35.38 -23.18
CA ARG A 97 8.05 34.40 -24.26
C ARG A 97 9.36 33.67 -24.36
N MET A 98 9.26 32.38 -24.63
CA MET A 98 10.40 31.53 -24.95
C MET A 98 10.09 30.71 -26.17
N GLN A 99 11.08 30.49 -27.01
CA GLN A 99 10.98 29.65 -28.17
C GLN A 99 12.08 28.60 -28.12
N ASP A 100 11.69 27.33 -28.23
CA ASP A 100 12.64 26.23 -28.34
C ASP A 100 13.41 26.35 -29.67
N LEU A 101 14.73 26.26 -29.59
CA LEU A 101 15.62 26.28 -30.74
C LEU A 101 15.90 24.87 -31.27
N GLY A 102 15.44 23.83 -30.57
CA GLY A 102 15.70 22.44 -30.86
C GLY A 102 17.18 22.08 -30.68
N GLU A 103 17.59 21.00 -31.33
CA GLU A 103 19.00 20.62 -31.36
C GLU A 103 19.83 21.68 -32.09
N THR A 104 20.69 22.36 -31.34
CA THR A 104 21.45 23.52 -31.78
C THR A 104 22.95 23.27 -31.65
N GLU A 105 23.68 23.59 -32.71
CA GLU A 105 25.14 23.57 -32.72
C GLU A 105 25.72 24.84 -32.07
N LEU A 106 26.62 24.60 -31.12
CA LEU A 106 27.43 25.56 -30.38
C LEU A 106 28.89 25.42 -30.82
N THR A 107 29.40 26.39 -31.57
CA THR A 107 30.76 26.35 -32.14
C THR A 107 31.64 27.43 -31.54
N TYR A 108 32.82 27.04 -31.06
CA TYR A 108 33.85 27.95 -30.58
C TYR A 108 35.22 27.51 -31.12
N LEU A 109 35.86 28.36 -31.90
CA LEU A 109 37.08 28.02 -32.66
C LEU A 109 36.81 26.75 -33.50
N ASP A 110 37.63 25.71 -33.34
CA ASP A 110 37.52 24.44 -34.06
C ASP A 110 36.67 23.39 -33.32
N LYS A 111 36.01 23.75 -32.22
CA LYS A 111 35.18 22.84 -31.42
C LYS A 111 33.70 23.10 -31.65
N ALA A 112 32.94 22.07 -31.98
CA ALA A 112 31.49 22.12 -32.09
C ALA A 112 30.83 21.14 -31.10
N PHE A 113 29.72 21.57 -30.51
CA PHE A 113 28.93 20.79 -29.57
C PHE A 113 27.45 20.94 -29.88
N LEU A 114 26.69 19.85 -29.80
CA LEU A 114 25.24 19.91 -29.87
C LEU A 114 24.66 20.10 -28.46
N SER A 115 23.67 20.98 -28.34
CA SER A 115 22.80 21.12 -27.18
C SER A 115 21.35 21.12 -27.65
N SER A 116 20.51 20.31 -27.01
CA SER A 116 19.09 20.20 -27.29
C SER A 116 18.22 21.02 -26.33
N LYS A 117 18.83 21.87 -25.50
CA LYS A 117 18.15 22.67 -24.47
C LYS A 117 18.43 24.15 -24.66
N GLY A 118 18.31 24.60 -25.90
CA GLY A 118 18.53 25.98 -26.30
C GLY A 118 17.22 26.73 -26.45
N TYR A 119 17.12 27.93 -25.87
CA TYR A 119 15.92 28.75 -26.02
C TYR A 119 16.27 30.16 -26.51
N ALA A 120 15.37 30.79 -27.24
CA ALA A 120 15.33 32.24 -27.38
C ALA A 120 14.27 32.81 -26.44
N GLY A 121 14.58 33.81 -25.63
CA GLY A 121 13.70 34.31 -24.57
C GLY A 121 13.69 35.83 -24.44
N ASP A 122 12.57 36.39 -23.96
CA ASP A 122 12.50 37.82 -23.60
C ASP A 122 13.46 38.12 -22.41
N PRO A 123 14.02 39.34 -22.30
CA PRO A 123 14.90 39.72 -21.17
C PRO A 123 14.25 39.55 -19.78
N SER A 124 12.93 39.67 -19.70
CA SER A 124 12.14 39.45 -18.49
C SER A 124 12.23 38.03 -17.92
N LEU A 125 12.77 37.06 -18.69
CA LEU A 125 13.03 35.69 -18.24
C LEU A 125 13.71 35.64 -16.88
N PHE A 126 14.80 36.40 -16.71
CA PHE A 126 15.63 36.35 -15.50
C PHE A 126 15.06 37.17 -14.32
N ASP A 127 14.02 37.96 -14.56
CA ASP A 127 13.27 38.66 -13.52
C ASP A 127 12.05 37.84 -13.06
N ILE A 128 11.42 37.10 -13.97
CA ILE A 128 10.26 36.24 -13.69
C ILE A 128 10.71 34.89 -13.10
N PHE A 129 11.72 34.27 -13.70
CA PHE A 129 12.28 33.01 -13.23
C PHE A 129 13.52 33.24 -12.37
N ASN A 130 13.61 32.51 -11.26
CA ASN A 130 14.69 32.68 -10.28
C ASN A 130 15.99 32.01 -10.76
N VAL A 131 16.71 32.67 -11.66
CA VAL A 131 17.99 32.19 -12.20
C VAL A 131 19.16 32.87 -11.50
N GLU A 132 20.10 32.08 -10.98
CA GLU A 132 21.28 32.59 -10.29
C GLU A 132 22.43 32.85 -11.28
N PHE A 133 22.86 34.11 -11.38
CA PHE A 133 24.01 34.52 -12.20
C PHE A 133 25.33 34.34 -11.44
N ILE A 134 26.30 33.69 -12.07
CA ILE A 134 27.69 33.60 -11.60
C ILE A 134 28.48 34.82 -12.10
N LYS A 135 28.26 35.22 -13.37
CA LYS A 135 28.89 36.37 -14.03
C LYS A 135 27.89 37.06 -14.96
N GLY A 136 28.06 38.37 -15.15
CA GLY A 136 27.18 39.20 -15.97
C GLY A 136 26.06 39.86 -15.15
N ASP A 137 25.28 40.73 -15.81
CA ASP A 137 24.13 41.41 -15.20
C ASP A 137 22.83 40.89 -15.82
N ARG A 138 21.95 40.35 -14.97
CA ARG A 138 20.65 39.80 -15.36
C ARG A 138 19.78 40.76 -16.16
N ARG A 139 19.90 42.07 -15.94
CA ARG A 139 19.08 43.10 -16.60
C ARG A 139 19.53 43.39 -18.02
N THR A 140 20.82 43.20 -18.31
CA THR A 140 21.42 43.55 -19.60
C THR A 140 21.83 42.34 -20.43
N ALA A 141 21.80 41.13 -19.85
CA ALA A 141 22.35 39.92 -20.48
C ALA A 141 21.64 39.43 -21.75
N LEU A 142 20.45 39.96 -22.08
CA LEU A 142 19.73 39.69 -23.33
C LEU A 142 19.29 40.98 -24.04
N SER A 143 19.96 42.11 -23.77
CA SER A 143 19.57 43.41 -24.34
C SER A 143 19.98 43.60 -25.80
N SER A 144 21.07 42.95 -26.25
CA SER A 144 21.48 42.98 -27.66
C SER A 144 21.06 41.71 -28.39
N PRO A 145 20.59 41.75 -29.66
CA PRO A 145 20.24 40.57 -30.45
C PRO A 145 21.37 39.55 -30.68
N THR A 146 22.60 39.90 -30.34
CA THR A 146 23.79 39.04 -30.44
C THR A 146 24.33 38.63 -29.08
N ASP A 147 23.60 38.86 -27.99
CA ASP A 147 24.02 38.37 -26.67
C ASP A 147 23.63 36.90 -26.49
N ALA A 148 24.32 36.21 -25.58
CA ALA A 148 23.99 34.86 -25.16
C ALA A 148 24.25 34.68 -23.66
N VAL A 149 23.36 33.96 -23.00
CA VAL A 149 23.55 33.48 -21.62
C VAL A 149 23.72 31.99 -21.65
N ILE A 150 24.75 31.47 -20.97
CA ILE A 150 25.06 30.03 -20.95
C ILE A 150 25.15 29.53 -19.51
N THR A 151 24.90 28.25 -19.29
CA THR A 151 25.11 27.63 -17.98
C THR A 151 26.59 27.42 -17.67
N GLU A 152 26.91 27.25 -16.39
CA GLU A 152 28.26 26.92 -15.92
C GLU A 152 28.83 25.69 -16.62
N THR A 153 28.01 24.66 -16.84
CA THR A 153 28.46 23.44 -17.53
C THR A 153 28.88 23.74 -18.96
N ILE A 154 28.10 24.54 -19.70
CA ILE A 154 28.45 24.94 -21.08
C ILE A 154 29.71 25.80 -21.08
N ALA A 155 29.83 26.78 -20.18
CA ALA A 155 31.00 27.63 -20.07
C ALA A 155 32.28 26.79 -19.83
N ARG A 156 32.24 25.87 -18.86
CA ARG A 156 33.38 24.98 -18.57
C ARG A 156 33.67 23.98 -19.69
N LYS A 157 32.64 23.42 -20.32
CA LYS A 157 32.81 22.43 -21.41
C LYS A 157 33.43 23.06 -22.65
N ILE A 158 33.02 24.27 -23.02
CA ILE A 158 33.48 24.95 -24.23
C ILE A 158 34.80 25.71 -23.98
N PHE A 159 34.87 26.50 -22.91
CA PHE A 159 35.97 27.43 -22.66
C PHE A 159 36.93 26.99 -21.54
N GLY A 160 36.59 25.96 -20.76
CA GLY A 160 37.38 25.53 -19.60
C GLY A 160 37.25 26.43 -18.36
N SER A 161 36.49 27.53 -18.45
CA SER A 161 36.35 28.55 -17.40
C SER A 161 34.92 29.13 -17.39
N THR A 162 34.52 29.70 -16.26
CA THR A 162 33.28 30.51 -16.15
C THR A 162 33.53 32.00 -16.41
N ASP A 163 34.78 32.43 -16.49
CA ASP A 163 35.16 33.81 -16.80
C ASP A 163 35.28 33.99 -18.32
N VAL A 164 34.12 34.00 -18.97
CA VAL A 164 33.98 33.97 -20.45
C VAL A 164 33.13 35.11 -20.98
N ILE A 165 32.75 36.05 -20.12
CA ILE A 165 31.98 37.23 -20.50
C ILE A 165 32.74 38.00 -21.58
N GLY A 166 32.06 38.27 -22.68
CA GLY A 166 32.57 38.99 -23.81
C GLY A 166 33.23 38.13 -24.88
N ASN A 167 33.46 36.83 -24.63
CA ASN A 167 33.92 35.92 -25.67
C ASN A 167 32.83 35.73 -26.74
N ALA A 168 33.27 35.61 -27.98
CA ALA A 168 32.38 35.31 -29.11
C ALA A 168 32.30 33.79 -29.35
N MET A 169 31.13 33.32 -29.74
CA MET A 169 30.91 31.96 -30.24
C MET A 169 29.85 31.99 -31.34
N ILE A 170 29.70 30.90 -32.07
CA ILE A 170 28.68 30.76 -33.09
C ILE A 170 27.60 29.83 -32.53
N ILE A 171 26.36 30.29 -32.52
CA ILE A 171 25.20 29.49 -32.12
C ILE A 171 24.24 29.49 -33.30
N ARG A 172 23.91 28.30 -33.81
CA ARG A 172 23.01 28.14 -34.98
C ARG A 172 23.44 29.01 -36.18
N GLY A 173 24.75 29.06 -36.45
CA GLY A 173 25.35 29.86 -37.53
C GLY A 173 25.36 31.37 -37.28
N GLN A 174 24.92 31.87 -36.13
CA GLN A 174 24.94 33.28 -35.78
C GLN A 174 26.08 33.59 -34.80
N PRO A 175 26.92 34.61 -35.07
CA PRO A 175 27.91 35.06 -34.10
C PRO A 175 27.22 35.74 -32.92
N VAL A 176 27.48 35.23 -31.72
CA VAL A 176 26.95 35.76 -30.46
C VAL A 176 28.09 36.00 -29.46
N LYS A 177 27.85 36.89 -28.51
CA LYS A 177 28.77 37.28 -27.44
C LYS A 177 28.20 36.81 -26.10
N ILE A 178 29.01 36.14 -25.29
CA ILE A 178 28.56 35.72 -23.95
C ILE A 178 28.38 36.95 -23.06
N ALA A 179 27.14 37.20 -22.65
CA ALA A 179 26.76 38.33 -21.80
C ALA A 179 26.44 37.90 -20.36
N GLY A 180 26.24 36.60 -20.12
CA GLY A 180 25.99 36.05 -18.79
C GLY A 180 26.41 34.58 -18.66
N VAL A 181 26.84 34.21 -17.46
CA VAL A 181 27.03 32.81 -17.05
C VAL A 181 26.18 32.56 -15.82
N ILE A 182 25.30 31.56 -15.89
CA ILE A 182 24.36 31.22 -14.83
C ILE A 182 24.69 29.86 -14.21
N LYS A 183 24.24 29.62 -12.98
CA LYS A 183 24.21 28.26 -12.44
C LYS A 183 23.18 27.41 -13.18
N GLU A 184 23.34 26.09 -13.08
CA GLU A 184 22.34 25.14 -13.57
C GLU A 184 21.00 25.39 -12.88
N VAL A 185 19.92 25.33 -13.66
CA VAL A 185 18.58 25.33 -13.11
C VAL A 185 18.31 23.99 -12.40
N PRO A 186 17.54 23.97 -11.29
CA PRO A 186 17.29 22.74 -10.54
C PRO A 186 16.63 21.66 -11.38
N ALA A 187 16.88 20.39 -11.08
CA ALA A 187 16.30 19.27 -11.85
C ALA A 187 14.77 19.13 -11.70
N ASN A 188 14.18 19.74 -10.68
CA ASN A 188 12.75 19.81 -10.40
C ASN A 188 12.15 21.14 -10.95
N THR A 189 12.41 21.41 -12.22
CA THR A 189 11.81 22.51 -12.99
C THR A 189 11.37 21.95 -14.34
N HIS A 190 10.22 22.38 -14.85
CA HIS A 190 9.80 22.03 -16.21
C HIS A 190 10.68 22.71 -17.28
N LEU A 191 11.27 23.86 -16.93
CA LEU A 191 12.03 24.69 -17.86
C LEU A 191 13.53 24.53 -17.64
N LYS A 192 14.15 23.60 -18.38
CA LYS A 192 15.58 23.27 -18.32
C LYS A 192 16.31 23.75 -19.56
N PHE A 193 17.33 24.59 -19.40
CA PHE A 193 18.07 25.16 -20.53
C PHE A 193 19.57 25.23 -20.28
N ASP A 194 20.34 24.97 -21.34
CA ASP A 194 21.81 25.04 -21.37
C ASP A 194 22.28 26.45 -21.79
N PHE A 195 21.49 27.12 -22.63
CA PHE A 195 21.75 28.48 -23.09
C PHE A 195 20.45 29.20 -23.48
N VAL A 196 20.49 30.53 -23.40
CA VAL A 196 19.40 31.43 -23.78
C VAL A 196 19.94 32.51 -24.70
N LEU A 197 19.28 32.70 -25.83
CA LEU A 197 19.46 33.83 -26.76
C LEU A 197 18.32 34.85 -26.58
N PRO A 198 18.52 36.12 -26.98
CA PRO A 198 17.44 37.10 -27.00
C PRO A 198 16.34 36.67 -27.96
N ILE A 199 15.07 36.84 -27.58
CA ILE A 199 13.93 36.43 -28.42
C ILE A 199 14.00 37.04 -29.84
N SER A 200 14.52 38.27 -29.99
CA SER A 200 14.62 38.96 -31.28
C SER A 200 15.49 38.22 -32.29
N ILE A 201 16.36 37.29 -31.85
CA ILE A 201 17.20 36.52 -32.76
C ILE A 201 16.38 35.61 -33.69
N VAL A 202 15.16 35.23 -33.29
CA VAL A 202 14.31 34.33 -34.08
C VAL A 202 13.82 34.98 -35.38
N GLU A 203 13.80 36.31 -35.45
CA GLU A 203 13.49 37.05 -36.69
C GLU A 203 14.52 36.77 -37.79
N LYS A 204 15.79 36.54 -37.41
CA LYS A 204 16.83 36.09 -38.36
C LYS A 204 16.60 34.67 -38.87
N PHE A 205 15.80 33.88 -38.17
CA PHE A 205 15.37 32.55 -38.59
C PHE A 205 14.03 32.56 -39.34
N GLY A 206 13.50 33.74 -39.67
CA GLY A 206 12.26 33.92 -40.43
C GLY A 206 10.99 33.86 -39.58
N ILE A 207 11.10 33.93 -38.26
CA ILE A 207 9.94 33.91 -37.35
C ILE A 207 9.55 35.35 -37.02
N ASP A 208 8.36 35.75 -37.45
CA ASP A 208 7.80 37.08 -37.17
C ASP A 208 7.15 37.11 -35.77
N LEU A 209 7.82 37.80 -34.83
CA LEU A 209 7.34 38.00 -33.46
C LEU A 209 6.09 38.86 -33.36
N THR A 210 5.71 39.53 -34.46
CA THR A 210 4.49 40.32 -34.52
C THR A 210 3.29 39.55 -35.08
N SER A 211 3.51 38.33 -35.55
CA SER A 211 2.50 37.53 -36.23
C SER A 211 1.53 36.84 -35.26
N TRP A 212 0.34 36.55 -35.79
CA TRP A 212 -0.62 35.59 -35.23
C TRP A 212 -0.63 34.30 -36.06
N ASN A 213 0.44 34.05 -36.81
CA ASN A 213 0.56 32.94 -37.74
C ASN A 213 1.79 32.12 -37.33
N GLY A 214 1.57 31.09 -36.52
CA GLY A 214 2.62 30.27 -35.90
C GLY A 214 2.57 30.39 -34.38
N ASN A 215 2.47 29.25 -33.70
CA ASN A 215 2.21 29.19 -32.27
C ASN A 215 3.40 28.61 -31.49
N ASN A 216 4.65 28.81 -31.92
CA ASN A 216 5.81 28.08 -31.40
C ASN A 216 6.48 28.72 -30.16
N ASN A 217 5.73 29.50 -29.36
CA ASN A 217 6.28 30.17 -28.18
C ASN A 217 5.62 29.67 -26.90
N TYR A 218 6.43 29.25 -25.93
CA TYR A 218 6.00 29.15 -24.55
C TYR A 218 5.81 30.58 -23.99
N THR A 219 4.59 30.95 -23.65
CA THR A 219 4.30 32.25 -23.05
C THR A 219 3.94 32.09 -21.59
N TYR A 220 4.69 32.76 -20.72
CA TYR A 220 4.44 32.80 -19.29
C TYR A 220 4.05 34.22 -18.87
N LEU A 221 3.08 34.30 -17.97
CA LEU A 221 2.59 35.54 -17.38
C LEU A 221 2.91 35.56 -15.89
N LEU A 222 3.54 36.65 -15.44
CA LEU A 222 3.60 36.99 -14.03
C LEU A 222 2.34 37.79 -13.69
N MET A 223 1.45 37.22 -12.88
CA MET A 223 0.20 37.86 -12.47
C MET A 223 0.31 38.53 -11.09
N LYS A 224 -0.64 39.40 -10.78
CA LYS A 224 -0.76 39.99 -9.44
C LYS A 224 -1.08 38.91 -8.39
N PRO A 225 -0.50 38.99 -7.18
CA PRO A 225 -0.84 38.08 -6.08
C PRO A 225 -2.34 38.05 -5.79
N GLY A 226 -2.90 36.85 -5.65
CA GLY A 226 -4.33 36.65 -5.36
C GLY A 226 -5.27 36.75 -6.56
N THR A 227 -4.74 36.78 -7.79
CA THR A 227 -5.57 36.77 -9.01
C THR A 227 -6.44 35.52 -9.07
N ASN A 228 -7.74 35.70 -9.31
CA ASN A 228 -8.67 34.58 -9.48
C ASN A 228 -8.48 33.97 -10.87
N LEU A 229 -7.78 32.83 -10.94
CA LEU A 229 -7.47 32.15 -12.19
C LEU A 229 -8.72 31.78 -13.01
N ALA A 230 -9.82 31.37 -12.36
CA ALA A 230 -11.04 31.02 -13.08
C ALA A 230 -11.65 32.24 -13.79
N GLN A 231 -11.69 33.39 -13.13
CA GLN A 231 -12.16 34.64 -13.74
C GLN A 231 -11.22 35.12 -14.86
N PHE A 232 -9.91 34.98 -14.67
CA PHE A 232 -8.92 35.31 -15.69
C PHE A 232 -9.06 34.42 -16.93
N ASN A 233 -9.27 33.10 -16.74
CA ASN A 233 -9.51 32.17 -17.83
C ASN A 233 -10.81 32.45 -18.60
N GLU A 234 -11.85 33.00 -17.97
CA GLU A 234 -13.04 33.48 -18.69
C GLU A 234 -12.74 34.71 -19.56
N LYS A 235 -11.84 35.62 -19.13
CA LYS A 235 -11.38 36.73 -19.98
C LYS A 235 -10.56 36.25 -21.17
N LEU A 236 -9.68 35.26 -20.97
CA LEU A 236 -8.92 34.64 -22.06
C LEU A 236 -9.85 33.95 -23.07
N LYS A 237 -10.89 33.24 -22.61
CA LYS A 237 -11.92 32.66 -23.48
C LYS A 237 -12.67 33.72 -24.29
N ALA A 238 -13.01 34.86 -23.69
CA ALA A 238 -13.65 35.96 -24.39
C ALA A 238 -12.75 36.53 -25.49
N PHE A 239 -11.46 36.75 -25.18
CA PHE A 239 -10.45 37.16 -26.16
C PHE A 239 -10.30 36.16 -27.32
N SER A 240 -10.25 34.87 -26.99
CA SER A 240 -10.19 33.78 -27.98
C SER A 240 -11.35 33.79 -28.97
N LYS A 241 -12.57 34.02 -28.48
CA LYS A 241 -13.76 34.12 -29.34
C LYS A 241 -13.69 35.30 -30.30
N GLU A 242 -13.16 36.43 -29.85
CA GLU A 242 -13.02 37.64 -30.65
C GLU A 242 -11.93 37.49 -31.73
N ARG A 243 -10.78 36.88 -31.38
CA ARG A 243 -9.57 36.90 -32.21
C ARG A 243 -9.28 35.57 -32.93
N LEU A 244 -9.37 34.45 -32.24
CA LEU A 244 -8.83 33.15 -32.68
C LEU A 244 -9.88 32.19 -33.24
N LYS A 245 -11.17 32.46 -33.01
CA LYS A 245 -12.35 31.70 -33.47
C LYS A 245 -12.43 30.24 -32.98
N ARG A 246 -11.47 29.39 -33.34
CA ARG A 246 -11.46 27.93 -33.09
C ARG A 246 -10.52 27.50 -31.96
N GLU A 247 -9.74 28.43 -31.42
CA GLU A 247 -8.76 28.14 -30.38
C GLU A 247 -9.13 28.88 -29.10
N ILE A 248 -9.00 28.19 -27.98
CA ILE A 248 -9.28 28.73 -26.66
C ILE A 248 -7.97 28.82 -25.88
N VAL A 249 -7.61 30.02 -25.47
CA VAL A 249 -6.45 30.26 -24.62
C VAL A 249 -6.86 30.06 -23.18
N THR A 250 -6.04 29.34 -22.43
CA THR A 250 -6.18 29.19 -20.99
C THR A 250 -4.83 29.38 -20.31
N ALA A 251 -4.86 29.88 -19.08
CA ALA A 251 -3.70 29.98 -18.20
C ALA A 251 -3.73 28.84 -17.19
N GLU A 252 -2.58 28.21 -16.97
CA GLU A 252 -2.35 27.19 -15.95
C GLU A 252 -1.16 27.55 -15.04
N PRO A 253 -1.22 27.26 -13.74
CA PRO A 253 -0.10 27.55 -12.83
C PRO A 253 1.14 26.73 -13.20
N ILE A 254 2.34 27.31 -13.12
CA ILE A 254 3.56 26.56 -13.45
C ILE A 254 3.80 25.35 -12.54
N LYS A 255 3.33 25.41 -11.28
CA LYS A 255 3.41 24.31 -10.31
C LYS A 255 2.62 23.07 -10.73
N ASP A 256 1.61 23.26 -11.57
CA ASP A 256 0.74 22.17 -12.03
C ASP A 256 1.25 21.50 -13.30
N ILE A 257 2.20 22.13 -14.02
CA ILE A 257 2.71 21.65 -15.31
C ILE A 257 3.21 20.21 -15.18
N HIS A 258 4.14 19.94 -14.26
CA HIS A 258 4.78 18.62 -14.17
C HIS A 258 3.80 17.48 -13.87
N LEU A 259 2.81 17.67 -13.00
CA LEU A 259 1.97 16.56 -12.51
C LEU A 259 0.58 16.48 -13.14
N TYR A 260 0.09 17.60 -13.69
CA TYR A 260 -1.28 17.73 -14.18
C TYR A 260 -1.35 18.12 -15.65
N SER A 261 -0.30 18.72 -16.22
CA SER A 261 -0.25 19.00 -17.65
C SER A 261 0.22 17.78 -18.43
N ASN A 262 -0.42 17.54 -19.58
CA ASN A 262 -0.06 16.50 -20.56
C ASN A 262 -0.44 17.04 -21.94
N LYS A 263 0.26 18.10 -22.38
CA LYS A 263 -0.03 18.84 -23.61
C LYS A 263 1.00 18.48 -24.69
N THR A 264 0.73 18.85 -25.94
CA THR A 264 1.74 18.73 -26.99
C THR A 264 2.87 19.72 -26.76
N PHE A 265 4.07 19.38 -27.24
CA PHE A 265 5.27 20.23 -27.21
C PHE A 265 5.73 20.65 -25.80
N GLU A 266 5.45 19.84 -24.78
CA GLU A 266 5.94 20.10 -23.42
C GLU A 266 7.48 20.18 -23.38
N PRO A 267 8.07 21.19 -22.71
CA PRO A 267 9.53 21.35 -22.64
C PRO A 267 10.26 20.16 -22.00
N GLU A 268 9.55 19.42 -21.14
CA GLU A 268 10.03 18.19 -20.51
C GLU A 268 8.89 17.18 -20.42
N ALA A 269 9.22 15.89 -20.39
CA ALA A 269 8.27 14.84 -20.11
C ALA A 269 7.60 15.04 -18.73
N ASN A 270 6.28 15.23 -18.74
CA ASN A 270 5.50 15.39 -17.52
C ASN A 270 5.44 14.10 -16.70
N GLY A 271 5.33 14.27 -15.38
CA GLY A 271 4.91 13.24 -14.45
C GLY A 271 3.39 13.03 -14.45
N ASN A 272 2.92 12.18 -13.53
CA ASN A 272 1.50 11.88 -13.41
C ASN A 272 1.06 11.91 -11.95
N ALA A 273 0.22 12.89 -11.59
CA ALA A 273 -0.32 13.03 -10.24
C ALA A 273 -1.00 11.75 -9.73
N LYS A 274 -1.70 11.00 -10.58
CA LYS A 274 -2.35 9.74 -10.17
C LYS A 274 -1.32 8.70 -9.78
N THR A 275 -0.25 8.55 -10.55
CA THR A 275 0.86 7.63 -10.25
C THR A 275 1.56 8.04 -8.95
N VAL A 276 1.90 9.31 -8.79
CA VAL A 276 2.55 9.83 -7.58
C VAL A 276 1.66 9.62 -6.35
N ASN A 277 0.36 9.90 -6.45
CA ASN A 277 -0.59 9.67 -5.36
C ASN A 277 -0.76 8.17 -5.04
N PHE A 278 -0.73 7.31 -6.06
CA PHE A 278 -0.79 5.86 -5.89
C PHE A 278 0.46 5.33 -5.15
N LEU A 279 1.65 5.83 -5.49
CA LEU A 279 2.89 5.50 -4.79
C LEU A 279 2.86 5.94 -3.33
N LEU A 280 2.32 7.13 -3.04
CA LEU A 280 2.13 7.60 -1.67
C LEU A 280 1.20 6.68 -0.88
N MET A 281 0.09 6.23 -1.50
CA MET A 281 -0.82 5.26 -0.89
C MET A 281 -0.13 3.92 -0.59
N ILE A 282 0.67 3.41 -1.53
CA ILE A 282 1.47 2.19 -1.32
C ILE A 282 2.44 2.37 -0.14
N ALA A 283 3.14 3.50 -0.07
CA ALA A 283 4.06 3.77 1.02
C ALA A 283 3.34 3.68 2.38
N VAL A 284 2.20 4.35 2.52
CA VAL A 284 1.38 4.31 3.74
C VAL A 284 0.96 2.87 4.09
N LEU A 285 0.50 2.08 3.11
CA LEU A 285 0.11 0.69 3.33
C LEU A 285 1.28 -0.18 3.81
N ILE A 286 2.49 0.01 3.27
CA ILE A 286 3.69 -0.74 3.69
C ILE A 286 4.01 -0.51 5.16
N ILE A 287 3.89 0.73 5.64
CA ILE A 287 4.10 1.06 7.07
C ILE A 287 3.03 0.41 7.96
N PHE A 288 1.78 0.40 7.52
CA PHE A 288 0.71 -0.30 8.25
C PHE A 288 0.96 -1.80 8.33
N ILE A 289 1.36 -2.44 7.23
CA ILE A 289 1.69 -3.87 7.20
C ILE A 289 2.87 -4.17 8.12
N GLY A 290 3.93 -3.37 8.06
CA GLY A 290 5.10 -3.52 8.94
C GLY A 290 4.75 -3.38 10.42
N SER A 291 3.95 -2.37 10.77
CA SER A 291 3.50 -2.13 12.15
C SER A 291 2.53 -3.22 12.63
N ALA A 292 1.58 -3.65 11.79
CA ALA A 292 0.65 -4.72 12.11
C ALA A 292 1.37 -6.05 12.34
N ASN A 293 2.40 -6.35 11.53
CA ASN A 293 3.23 -7.54 11.73
C ASN A 293 3.95 -7.50 13.08
N TYR A 294 4.52 -6.34 13.45
CA TYR A 294 5.12 -6.16 14.78
C TYR A 294 4.12 -6.41 15.91
N VAL A 295 2.92 -5.83 15.81
CA VAL A 295 1.85 -6.00 16.80
C VAL A 295 1.46 -7.47 16.88
N ASN A 296 1.19 -8.13 15.75
CA ASN A 296 0.80 -9.54 15.69
C ASN A 296 1.84 -10.46 16.33
N LEU A 297 3.12 -10.28 16.01
CA LEU A 297 4.21 -11.06 16.61
C LEU A 297 4.33 -10.78 18.11
N THR A 298 4.15 -9.54 18.54
CA THR A 298 4.17 -9.18 19.97
C THR A 298 2.97 -9.78 20.72
N THR A 299 1.80 -9.83 20.08
CA THR A 299 0.58 -10.45 20.60
C THR A 299 0.70 -11.96 20.70
N ALA A 300 1.36 -12.62 19.74
CA ALA A 300 1.62 -14.07 19.81
C ALA A 300 2.41 -14.47 21.09
N ARG A 301 3.11 -13.50 21.71
CA ARG A 301 3.84 -13.68 22.97
C ARG A 301 3.17 -13.00 24.17
N ALA A 302 1.90 -12.63 24.02
CA ALA A 302 1.14 -11.98 25.09
C ALA A 302 1.11 -12.84 26.35
N ALA A 303 1.02 -14.18 26.23
CA ALA A 303 1.04 -15.09 27.38
C ALA A 303 2.35 -15.01 28.18
N GLU A 304 3.50 -15.06 27.51
CA GLU A 304 4.82 -14.94 28.16
C GLU A 304 5.01 -13.56 28.82
N LYS A 305 4.65 -12.48 28.10
CA LYS A 305 4.75 -11.11 28.63
C LYS A 305 3.78 -10.87 29.77
N SER A 306 2.60 -11.49 29.74
CA SER A 306 1.62 -11.44 30.83
C SER A 306 2.14 -12.16 32.07
N LYS A 307 2.77 -13.33 31.91
CA LYS A 307 3.44 -14.04 33.04
C LYS A 307 4.52 -13.18 33.67
N GLU A 308 5.37 -12.54 32.87
CA GLU A 308 6.41 -11.62 33.34
C GLU A 308 5.84 -10.39 34.04
N ALA A 309 4.78 -9.78 33.47
CA ALA A 309 4.08 -8.65 34.06
C ALA A 309 3.45 -9.00 35.42
N SER A 310 2.80 -10.16 35.52
CA SER A 310 2.18 -10.64 36.77
C SER A 310 3.21 -10.87 37.86
N LEU A 311 4.33 -11.55 37.55
CA LEU A 311 5.42 -11.76 38.51
C LEU A 311 5.99 -10.43 39.01
N ARG A 312 6.16 -9.44 38.13
CA ARG A 312 6.66 -8.12 38.51
C ARG A 312 5.66 -7.32 39.35
N LYS A 313 4.35 -7.44 39.10
CA LYS A 313 3.33 -6.82 39.96
C LYS A 313 3.32 -7.43 41.35
N VAL A 314 3.49 -8.75 41.48
CA VAL A 314 3.64 -9.42 42.79
C VAL A 314 4.87 -8.90 43.54
N LEU A 315 5.97 -8.62 42.81
CA LEU A 315 7.19 -8.01 43.36
C LEU A 315 7.08 -6.47 43.55
N GLY A 316 5.88 -5.89 43.44
CA GLY A 316 5.62 -4.47 43.75
C GLY A 316 5.73 -3.49 42.57
N SER A 317 5.86 -3.97 41.32
CA SER A 317 5.95 -3.09 40.15
C SER A 317 4.59 -2.49 39.79
N SER A 318 4.51 -1.15 39.69
CA SER A 318 3.27 -0.45 39.34
C SER A 318 2.90 -0.62 37.85
N ARG A 319 1.62 -0.41 37.51
CA ARG A 319 1.14 -0.45 36.12
C ARG A 319 1.94 0.50 35.22
N LEU A 320 2.22 1.71 35.70
CA LEU A 320 2.99 2.72 34.95
C LEU A 320 4.45 2.29 34.73
N ALA A 321 5.07 1.58 35.68
CA ALA A 321 6.41 1.05 35.52
C ALA A 321 6.48 0.00 34.40
N LEU A 322 5.46 -0.86 34.29
CA LEU A 322 5.35 -1.85 33.21
C LEU A 322 5.09 -1.20 31.84
N VAL A 323 4.21 -0.18 31.79
CA VAL A 323 3.99 0.64 30.59
C VAL A 323 5.33 1.23 30.11
N LYS A 324 6.07 1.90 31.00
CA LYS A 324 7.37 2.51 30.66
C LYS A 324 8.37 1.48 30.14
N LEU A 325 8.43 0.31 30.76
CA LEU A 325 9.31 -0.78 30.33
C LEU A 325 8.94 -1.28 28.92
N PHE A 326 7.69 -1.67 28.69
CA PHE A 326 7.28 -2.23 27.38
C PHE A 326 7.39 -1.20 26.27
N PHE A 327 7.07 0.06 26.57
CA PHE A 327 7.28 1.15 25.63
C PHE A 327 8.76 1.37 25.32
N THR A 328 9.65 1.25 26.32
CA THR A 328 11.11 1.30 26.13
C THR A 328 11.61 0.14 25.24
N GLU A 329 11.06 -1.08 25.39
CA GLU A 329 11.37 -2.19 24.48
C GLU A 329 10.98 -1.86 23.02
N SER A 330 9.79 -1.29 22.82
CA SER A 330 9.33 -0.86 21.49
C SER A 330 10.18 0.26 20.90
N ILE A 331 10.61 1.24 21.71
CA ILE A 331 11.53 2.30 21.28
C ILE A 331 12.85 1.70 20.80
N ILE A 332 13.47 0.80 21.58
CA ILE A 332 14.75 0.20 21.21
C ILE A 332 14.63 -0.57 19.89
N ILE A 333 13.56 -1.34 19.69
CA ILE A 333 13.32 -2.04 18.42
C ILE A 333 13.19 -1.05 17.26
N ASN A 334 12.44 0.04 17.45
CA ASN A 334 12.26 1.06 16.40
C ASN A 334 13.56 1.82 16.10
N VAL A 335 14.40 2.08 17.09
CA VAL A 335 15.73 2.71 16.88
C VAL A 335 16.62 1.78 16.05
N LEU A 336 16.68 0.49 16.41
CA LEU A 336 17.41 -0.50 15.63
C LEU A 336 16.85 -0.65 14.22
N ALA A 337 15.52 -0.63 14.07
CA ALA A 337 14.87 -0.72 12.78
C ALA A 337 15.12 0.51 11.90
N MET A 338 15.11 1.72 12.47
CA MET A 338 15.45 2.94 11.76
C MET A 338 16.92 2.93 11.32
N ALA A 339 17.84 2.55 12.21
CA ALA A 339 19.25 2.40 11.85
C ALA A 339 19.44 1.37 10.72
N GLY A 340 18.76 0.22 10.81
CA GLY A 340 18.72 -0.79 9.76
C GLY A 340 18.16 -0.26 8.45
N ALA A 341 17.09 0.52 8.49
CA ALA A 341 16.48 1.16 7.33
C ALA A 341 17.45 2.13 6.63
N LEU A 342 18.17 2.97 7.38
CA LEU A 342 19.15 3.90 6.80
C LEU A 342 20.31 3.16 6.12
N VAL A 343 20.76 2.04 6.69
CA VAL A 343 21.76 1.17 6.05
C VAL A 343 21.21 0.56 4.77
N LEU A 344 19.98 0.04 4.80
CA LEU A 344 19.31 -0.52 3.61
C LEU A 344 19.14 0.52 2.51
N ILE A 345 18.73 1.75 2.85
CA ILE A 345 18.62 2.86 1.91
C ILE A 345 19.99 3.18 1.30
N ARG A 346 21.05 3.22 2.12
CA ARG A 346 22.41 3.51 1.63
C ARG A 346 22.89 2.45 0.64
N ILE A 347 22.61 1.18 0.90
CA ILE A 347 22.94 0.07 0.00
C ILE A 347 22.08 0.11 -1.28
N ALA A 348 20.79 0.41 -1.15
CA ALA A 348 19.86 0.46 -2.28
C ALA A 348 19.96 1.75 -3.11
N SER A 349 20.66 2.78 -2.61
CA SER A 349 20.76 4.10 -3.23
C SER A 349 21.23 4.09 -4.71
N PRO A 350 22.25 3.30 -5.12
CA PRO A 350 22.64 3.24 -6.54
C PRO A 350 21.53 2.67 -7.43
N PHE A 351 20.86 1.61 -6.96
CA PHE A 351 19.73 1.00 -7.69
C PHE A 351 18.56 1.97 -7.78
N TYR A 352 18.24 2.68 -6.69
CA TYR A 352 17.22 3.73 -6.67
C TYR A 352 17.51 4.84 -7.70
N GLY A 353 18.77 5.31 -7.78
CA GLY A 353 19.19 6.29 -8.78
C GLY A 353 19.00 5.82 -10.23
N SER A 354 19.24 4.53 -10.50
CA SER A 354 19.06 3.97 -11.85
C SER A 354 17.59 3.90 -12.31
N ILE A 355 16.64 3.85 -11.37
CA ILE A 355 15.20 3.75 -11.66
C ILE A 355 14.56 5.13 -11.72
N VAL A 356 14.90 5.98 -10.74
CA VAL A 356 14.19 7.24 -10.47
C VAL A 356 14.94 8.46 -11.02
N GLY A 357 16.23 8.31 -11.32
CA GLY A 357 17.12 9.38 -11.72
C GLY A 357 17.99 9.90 -10.58
N GLU A 358 19.17 10.42 -10.95
CA GLU A 358 20.14 10.99 -10.01
C GLU A 358 19.59 12.16 -9.17
N PRO A 359 18.77 13.09 -9.69
CA PRO A 359 18.29 14.21 -8.88
C PRO A 359 17.45 13.79 -7.66
N ALA A 360 16.58 12.80 -7.81
CA ALA A 360 15.81 12.27 -6.69
C ALA A 360 16.71 11.53 -5.68
N ARG A 361 17.78 10.88 -6.17
CA ARG A 361 18.78 10.21 -5.34
C ARG A 361 19.59 11.20 -4.52
N GLU A 362 19.96 12.36 -5.06
CA GLU A 362 20.73 13.39 -4.35
C GLU A 362 20.00 13.97 -3.14
N LEU A 363 18.66 13.97 -3.15
CA LEU A 363 17.85 14.39 -2.00
C LEU A 363 17.98 13.45 -0.78
N LEU A 364 18.34 12.18 -1.02
CA LEU A 364 18.57 11.22 0.06
C LEU A 364 19.73 11.70 0.93
N PHE A 365 19.50 11.75 2.25
CA PHE A 365 20.46 12.19 3.27
C PHE A 365 20.88 13.67 3.22
N ASN A 366 20.85 14.34 2.07
CA ASN A 366 21.26 15.74 1.92
C ASN A 366 20.11 16.74 2.17
N SER A 367 18.85 16.32 2.01
CA SER A 367 17.69 17.19 2.27
C SER A 367 17.33 17.22 3.75
N GLY A 368 17.13 18.42 4.32
CA GLY A 368 16.59 18.57 5.68
C GLY A 368 15.20 17.93 5.84
N THR A 369 14.39 17.96 4.78
CA THR A 369 13.06 17.36 4.77
C THR A 369 13.10 15.84 4.89
N PHE A 370 14.11 15.18 4.33
CA PHE A 370 14.31 13.73 4.50
C PHE A 370 14.43 13.36 5.98
N TRP A 371 15.24 14.10 6.74
CA TRP A 371 15.44 13.86 8.17
C TRP A 371 14.19 14.20 9.00
N ILE A 372 13.44 15.24 8.62
CA ILE A 372 12.15 15.56 9.25
C ILE A 372 11.16 14.41 9.03
N ILE A 373 11.04 13.90 7.81
CA ILE A 373 10.14 12.78 7.48
C ILE A 373 10.57 11.51 8.22
N ALA A 374 11.88 11.21 8.28
CA ALA A 374 12.41 10.08 9.02
C ALA A 374 12.13 10.19 10.53
N ALA A 375 12.28 11.37 11.11
CA ALA A 375 11.96 11.63 12.52
C ALA A 375 10.46 11.46 12.81
N LEU A 376 9.59 12.03 11.97
CA LEU A 376 8.14 11.87 12.08
C LEU A 376 7.71 10.41 11.96
N LEU A 377 8.32 9.68 11.03
CA LEU A 377 8.06 8.26 10.83
C LEU A 377 8.52 7.42 12.04
N PHE A 378 9.67 7.75 12.62
CA PHE A 378 10.15 7.08 13.84
C PHE A 378 9.16 7.25 15.00
N VAL A 379 8.66 8.47 15.21
CA VAL A 379 7.64 8.75 16.23
C VAL A 379 6.37 7.96 15.93
N LEU A 380 5.89 7.99 14.69
CA LEU A 380 4.69 7.28 14.25
C LEU A 380 4.81 5.76 14.48
N ASN A 381 5.90 5.14 14.03
CA ASN A 381 6.13 3.70 14.19
C ASN A 381 6.24 3.30 15.68
N THR A 382 6.88 4.14 16.49
CA THR A 382 6.98 3.92 17.94
C THR A 382 5.61 3.96 18.61
N LEU A 383 4.74 4.88 18.21
CA LEU A 383 3.37 4.96 18.71
C LEU A 383 2.53 3.75 18.27
N LEU A 384 2.50 3.46 16.96
CA LEU A 384 1.72 2.35 16.40
C LEU A 384 2.14 1.00 16.99
N SER A 385 3.45 0.79 17.14
CA SER A 385 4.02 -0.44 17.67
C SER A 385 3.91 -0.53 19.20
N GLY A 386 4.09 0.58 19.90
CA GLY A 386 4.23 0.61 21.37
C GLY A 386 2.91 0.69 22.14
N ILE A 387 1.86 1.31 21.57
CA ILE A 387 0.59 1.54 22.27
C ILE A 387 -0.08 0.21 22.64
N TYR A 388 -0.19 -0.73 21.69
CA TYR A 388 -0.91 -1.98 21.94
C TYR A 388 -0.27 -2.82 23.08
N PRO A 389 1.03 -3.17 23.05
CA PRO A 389 1.66 -3.92 24.12
C PRO A 389 1.65 -3.16 25.46
N ALA A 390 1.86 -1.84 25.43
CA ALA A 390 1.94 -1.05 26.65
C ALA A 390 0.60 -0.97 27.39
N PHE A 391 -0.53 -0.77 26.69
CA PHE A 391 -1.83 -0.63 27.34
C PHE A 391 -2.50 -1.97 27.66
N VAL A 392 -2.43 -2.94 26.75
CA VAL A 392 -3.13 -4.23 26.90
C VAL A 392 -2.39 -5.18 27.86
N LEU A 393 -1.05 -5.23 27.80
CA LEU A 393 -0.30 -6.13 28.67
C LEU A 393 -0.09 -5.56 30.07
N SER A 394 -0.14 -4.23 30.24
CA SER A 394 -0.06 -3.61 31.56
C SER A 394 -1.35 -3.74 32.38
N SER A 395 -2.50 -4.01 31.77
CA SER A 395 -3.78 -4.17 32.47
C SER A 395 -3.98 -5.55 33.11
N VAL A 396 -3.10 -6.53 32.85
CA VAL A 396 -3.19 -7.88 33.40
C VAL A 396 -3.18 -7.82 34.93
N LYS A 397 -4.24 -8.29 35.59
CA LYS A 397 -4.32 -8.31 37.06
C LYS A 397 -3.23 -9.24 37.62
N ALA A 398 -2.64 -8.87 38.74
CA ALA A 398 -1.77 -9.75 39.50
C ALA A 398 -2.63 -10.88 40.08
N VAL A 399 -2.90 -11.92 39.29
CA VAL A 399 -3.34 -13.18 39.87
C VAL A 399 -2.11 -13.78 40.49
N VAL A 400 -2.17 -14.02 41.80
CA VAL A 400 -1.24 -14.89 42.49
C VAL A 400 -1.33 -16.23 41.76
N VAL A 401 -0.40 -16.47 40.84
CA VAL A 401 -0.04 -17.84 40.51
C VAL A 401 0.56 -18.33 41.81
N THR A 402 -0.27 -18.90 42.67
CA THR A 402 0.19 -19.79 43.73
C THR A 402 0.95 -20.85 42.98
N SER A 403 2.26 -20.67 42.88
CA SER A 403 3.17 -21.73 42.53
C SER A 403 3.13 -22.70 43.71
N ARG A 404 2.10 -23.55 43.74
CA ARG A 404 2.36 -24.91 44.19
C ARG A 404 3.43 -25.41 43.22
N ASN A 405 4.65 -25.55 43.71
CA ASN A 405 5.69 -26.24 42.96
C ASN A 405 5.17 -27.64 42.71
N PHE A 406 4.68 -27.89 41.50
CA PHE A 406 4.49 -29.24 41.03
C PHE A 406 5.90 -29.75 40.77
N THR A 407 6.40 -30.60 41.66
CA THR A 407 7.56 -31.45 41.36
C THR A 407 7.06 -32.48 40.35
N ILE A 408 6.98 -32.08 39.08
CA ILE A 408 6.62 -33.01 38.02
C ILE A 408 7.90 -33.77 37.68
N ALA A 409 7.86 -35.10 37.78
CA ALA A 409 9.00 -35.92 37.41
C ALA A 409 9.47 -35.51 36.00
N PRO A 410 10.75 -35.18 35.79
CA PRO A 410 11.29 -34.78 34.48
C PRO A 410 10.93 -35.75 33.36
N ASP A 411 10.74 -37.01 33.73
CA ASP A 411 10.44 -38.15 32.89
C ASP A 411 9.05 -38.08 32.23
N LEU A 412 8.13 -37.24 32.72
CA LEU A 412 6.77 -37.09 32.15
C LEU A 412 6.72 -36.20 30.90
N PHE A 413 7.74 -35.39 30.62
CA PHE A 413 7.72 -34.39 29.53
C PHE A 413 8.89 -34.48 28.53
N SER A 414 9.80 -35.43 28.70
CA SER A 414 11.03 -35.53 27.90
C SER A 414 10.93 -36.61 26.80
N GLY A 415 9.90 -36.56 25.96
CA GLY A 415 9.75 -37.47 24.81
C GLY A 415 9.77 -36.71 23.49
N ILE A 416 10.47 -37.23 22.50
CA ILE A 416 10.41 -36.78 21.12
C ILE A 416 9.41 -37.65 20.36
N ASP A 417 8.39 -37.01 19.78
CA ASP A 417 7.48 -37.64 18.83
C ASP A 417 7.82 -37.19 17.42
N LYS A 418 8.03 -38.15 16.52
CA LYS A 418 8.25 -37.90 15.11
C LYS A 418 7.05 -38.38 14.32
N ILE A 419 6.32 -37.43 13.73
CA ILE A 419 5.14 -37.71 12.91
C ILE A 419 5.48 -37.50 11.44
N ASN A 420 5.20 -38.51 10.62
CA ASN A 420 5.24 -38.42 9.17
C ASN A 420 3.82 -38.60 8.61
N GLU A 421 3.32 -37.58 7.91
CA GLU A 421 2.05 -37.64 7.18
C GLU A 421 2.29 -37.67 5.68
N ARG A 422 1.58 -38.55 4.97
CA ARG A 422 1.58 -38.57 3.50
C ARG A 422 0.14 -38.61 2.98
N ILE A 423 -0.16 -37.73 2.03
CA ILE A 423 -1.47 -37.62 1.40
C ILE A 423 -1.28 -37.75 -0.11
N LEU A 424 -1.86 -38.80 -0.70
CA LEU A 424 -1.92 -39.01 -2.13
C LEU A 424 -3.38 -38.92 -2.57
N ALA A 425 -3.69 -38.06 -3.54
CA ALA A 425 -5.05 -37.84 -3.99
C ALA A 425 -5.13 -37.76 -5.53
N GLY A 426 -6.08 -38.48 -6.11
CA GLY A 426 -6.44 -38.41 -7.53
C GLY A 426 -7.85 -37.85 -7.70
N TYR A 427 -8.08 -37.04 -8.73
CA TYR A 427 -9.33 -36.31 -8.96
C TYR A 427 -9.80 -36.50 -10.41
N VAL A 428 -11.09 -36.79 -10.58
CA VAL A 428 -11.75 -36.79 -11.89
C VAL A 428 -13.08 -36.07 -11.75
N SER A 429 -13.39 -35.15 -12.66
CA SER A 429 -14.67 -34.44 -12.68
C SER A 429 -15.21 -34.31 -14.10
N LEU A 430 -16.50 -34.57 -14.26
CA LEU A 430 -17.26 -34.40 -15.48
C LEU A 430 -18.38 -33.39 -15.21
N SER A 431 -18.38 -32.28 -15.95
CA SER A 431 -19.48 -31.31 -15.95
C SER A 431 -20.10 -31.27 -17.33
N LYS A 432 -21.42 -31.44 -17.42
CA LYS A 432 -22.15 -31.43 -18.68
C LYS A 432 -23.46 -30.67 -18.54
N LYS A 433 -23.66 -29.72 -19.45
CA LYS A 433 -24.96 -29.08 -19.68
C LYS A 433 -25.85 -30.05 -20.47
N ILE A 434 -26.76 -30.73 -19.77
CA ILE A 434 -27.62 -31.78 -20.34
C ILE A 434 -28.78 -31.16 -21.14
N SER A 435 -29.27 -29.99 -20.75
CA SER A 435 -30.28 -29.24 -21.53
C SER A 435 -30.12 -27.73 -21.32
N LYS A 436 -30.95 -26.92 -21.99
CA LYS A 436 -30.98 -25.46 -21.76
C LYS A 436 -31.26 -25.10 -20.28
N ARG A 437 -31.97 -25.96 -19.55
CA ARG A 437 -32.37 -25.75 -18.16
C ARG A 437 -31.64 -26.64 -17.15
N PHE A 438 -30.98 -27.72 -17.57
CA PHE A 438 -30.36 -28.68 -16.66
C PHE A 438 -28.84 -28.77 -16.84
N ASN A 439 -28.11 -28.61 -15.75
CA ASN A 439 -26.66 -28.77 -15.68
C ASN A 439 -26.28 -29.79 -14.59
N GLY A 440 -25.40 -30.73 -14.93
CA GLY A 440 -24.94 -31.77 -14.01
C GLY A 440 -23.43 -31.80 -13.89
N GLU A 441 -22.93 -32.02 -12.68
CA GLU A 441 -21.53 -32.19 -12.34
C GLU A 441 -21.37 -33.46 -11.50
N LEU A 442 -20.47 -34.34 -11.93
CA LEU A 442 -20.06 -35.55 -11.21
C LEU A 442 -18.56 -35.50 -11.02
N GLY A 443 -18.12 -35.46 -9.78
CA GLY A 443 -16.72 -35.52 -9.38
C GLY A 443 -16.46 -36.73 -8.49
N LEU A 444 -15.26 -37.30 -8.60
CA LEU A 444 -14.75 -38.29 -7.68
C LEU A 444 -13.31 -37.94 -7.36
N ARG A 445 -13.04 -37.75 -6.07
CA ARG A 445 -11.68 -37.76 -5.54
C ARG A 445 -11.43 -39.09 -4.84
N TYR A 446 -10.32 -39.75 -5.13
CA TYR A 446 -9.83 -40.87 -4.33
C TYR A 446 -8.60 -40.41 -3.56
N GLU A 447 -8.57 -40.64 -2.26
CA GLU A 447 -7.46 -40.22 -1.41
C GLU A 447 -6.94 -41.37 -0.55
N GLN A 448 -5.61 -41.49 -0.49
CA GLN A 448 -4.87 -42.30 0.46
C GLN A 448 -4.14 -41.35 1.43
N TYR A 449 -4.53 -41.42 2.71
CA TYR A 449 -3.91 -40.70 3.81
C TYR A 449 -3.20 -41.69 4.72
N THR A 450 -1.89 -41.54 4.90
CA THR A 450 -1.09 -42.34 5.84
C THR A 450 -0.49 -41.44 6.92
N TYR A 451 -0.51 -41.95 8.14
CA TYR A 451 -0.03 -41.31 9.35
C TYR A 451 0.88 -42.30 10.08
N ASP A 452 2.13 -41.93 10.28
CA ASP A 452 3.13 -42.71 11.03
C ASP A 452 3.65 -41.86 12.18
N LEU A 453 3.41 -42.31 13.42
CA LEU A 453 3.96 -41.75 14.65
C LEU A 453 5.00 -42.71 15.21
N ASP A 454 6.20 -42.18 15.38
CA ASP A 454 7.32 -42.79 16.10
C ASP A 454 7.48 -42.02 17.41
N SER A 455 7.21 -42.68 18.54
CA SER A 455 7.14 -42.03 19.86
C SER A 455 8.18 -42.61 20.80
N GLU A 456 9.08 -41.76 21.31
CA GLU A 456 10.15 -42.18 22.24
C GLU A 456 9.62 -42.76 23.57
N LYS A 457 8.42 -42.31 24.01
CA LYS A 457 7.79 -42.70 25.28
C LYS A 457 6.38 -43.28 25.14
N GLY A 458 5.82 -43.25 23.94
CA GLY A 458 4.48 -43.72 23.62
C GLY A 458 4.49 -45.00 22.79
N GLU A 459 3.32 -45.37 22.28
CA GLU A 459 3.22 -46.44 21.29
C GLU A 459 3.43 -45.86 19.88
N ASP A 460 4.22 -46.56 19.07
CA ASP A 460 4.29 -46.29 17.63
C ASP A 460 2.93 -46.59 16.99
N ILE A 461 2.43 -45.63 16.21
CA ILE A 461 1.11 -45.73 15.60
C ILE A 461 1.22 -45.45 14.10
N THR A 462 0.95 -46.49 13.31
CA THR A 462 0.77 -46.39 11.86
C THR A 462 -0.71 -46.56 11.51
N LYS A 463 -1.27 -45.61 10.76
CA LYS A 463 -2.64 -45.65 10.25
C LYS A 463 -2.68 -45.29 8.78
N ALA A 464 -3.50 -46.02 8.01
CA ALA A 464 -3.75 -45.73 6.62
C ALA A 464 -5.26 -45.69 6.34
N PHE A 465 -5.71 -44.62 5.70
CA PHE A 465 -7.10 -44.41 5.30
C PHE A 465 -7.16 -44.27 3.79
N LYS A 466 -8.00 -45.09 3.15
CA LYS A 466 -8.24 -45.06 1.71
C LYS A 466 -9.72 -44.85 1.47
N ASN A 467 -10.11 -43.66 1.00
CA ASN A 467 -11.52 -43.30 0.89
C ASN A 467 -11.84 -42.59 -0.43
N PRO A 468 -13.00 -42.90 -1.04
CA PRO A 468 -13.56 -42.10 -2.12
C PRO A 468 -14.35 -40.90 -1.57
N PHE A 469 -14.32 -39.80 -2.30
CA PHE A 469 -14.97 -38.53 -2.03
C PHE A 469 -15.77 -38.11 -3.27
N PRO A 470 -16.99 -38.66 -3.45
CA PRO A 470 -17.87 -38.26 -4.52
C PRO A 470 -18.37 -36.82 -4.31
N ILE A 471 -18.57 -36.13 -5.44
CA ILE A 471 -19.20 -34.82 -5.55
C ILE A 471 -20.28 -34.94 -6.62
N ILE A 472 -21.52 -34.66 -6.28
CA ILE A 472 -22.64 -34.67 -7.22
C ILE A 472 -23.30 -33.31 -7.11
N ARG A 473 -23.44 -32.61 -8.23
CA ARG A 473 -24.24 -31.38 -8.29
C ARG A 473 -25.17 -31.42 -9.48
N ALA A 474 -26.42 -31.07 -9.27
CA ALA A 474 -27.42 -30.96 -10.32
C ALA A 474 -28.14 -29.63 -10.14
N THR A 475 -28.14 -28.80 -11.19
CA THR A 475 -28.81 -27.49 -11.17
C THR A 475 -29.87 -27.46 -12.26
N TYR A 476 -31.10 -27.17 -11.88
CA TYR A 476 -32.25 -27.02 -12.76
C TYR A 476 -32.74 -25.57 -12.72
N ALA A 477 -32.66 -24.87 -13.85
CA ALA A 477 -33.26 -23.55 -14.02
C ALA A 477 -34.78 -23.71 -14.23
N LEU A 478 -35.57 -23.26 -13.27
CA LEU A 478 -37.03 -23.28 -13.34
C LEU A 478 -37.52 -22.25 -14.37
N ASP A 479 -36.95 -21.05 -14.32
CA ASP A 479 -37.21 -19.91 -15.21
C ASP A 479 -35.93 -19.03 -15.34
N SER A 480 -36.06 -17.77 -15.77
CA SER A 480 -34.92 -16.85 -15.94
C SER A 480 -34.38 -16.24 -14.64
N VAL A 481 -35.10 -16.38 -13.51
CA VAL A 481 -34.80 -15.76 -12.22
C VAL A 481 -34.74 -16.77 -11.06
N SER A 482 -35.14 -18.02 -11.30
CA SER A 482 -35.29 -19.09 -10.30
C SER A 482 -34.53 -20.35 -10.73
N SER A 483 -33.81 -20.95 -9.79
CA SER A 483 -33.10 -22.22 -9.98
C SER A 483 -33.18 -23.10 -8.75
N LEU A 484 -33.14 -24.41 -8.97
CA LEU A 484 -33.08 -25.43 -7.93
C LEU A 484 -31.78 -26.21 -8.10
N GLN A 485 -30.98 -26.28 -7.03
CA GLN A 485 -29.71 -26.98 -7.00
C GLN A 485 -29.74 -28.08 -5.95
N PHE A 486 -29.35 -29.28 -6.36
CA PHE A 486 -29.06 -30.41 -5.49
C PHE A 486 -27.54 -30.60 -5.46
N ALA A 487 -26.98 -30.76 -4.27
CA ALA A 487 -25.57 -31.02 -4.08
C ALA A 487 -25.36 -32.11 -3.04
N PHE A 488 -24.48 -33.06 -3.35
CA PHE A 488 -23.95 -34.02 -2.41
C PHE A 488 -22.43 -33.97 -2.47
N ASN A 489 -21.77 -33.91 -1.32
CA ASN A 489 -20.33 -34.00 -1.24
C ASN A 489 -19.90 -34.71 0.03
N ARG A 490 -18.82 -35.49 -0.08
CA ARG A 490 -18.12 -36.07 1.07
C ARG A 490 -16.79 -35.34 1.28
N ALA A 491 -16.47 -35.00 2.52
CA ALA A 491 -15.23 -34.35 2.93
C ALA A 491 -14.53 -35.13 4.05
N ILE A 492 -13.21 -34.90 4.21
CA ILE A 492 -12.38 -35.42 5.30
C ILE A 492 -11.78 -34.25 6.07
N SER A 493 -11.82 -34.30 7.41
CA SER A 493 -11.09 -33.41 8.31
C SER A 493 -10.06 -34.23 9.07
N ARG A 494 -8.79 -33.79 9.04
CA ARG A 494 -7.69 -34.50 9.72
C ARG A 494 -7.46 -33.84 11.09
N PRO A 495 -7.18 -34.61 12.15
CA PRO A 495 -6.87 -34.03 13.45
C PRO A 495 -5.64 -33.12 13.34
N PRO A 496 -5.60 -32.00 14.07
CA PRO A 496 -4.40 -31.17 14.13
C PRO A 496 -3.21 -31.97 14.66
N PHE A 497 -2.02 -31.73 14.12
CA PHE A 497 -0.75 -32.38 14.53
C PHE A 497 -0.59 -32.46 16.05
N PHE A 498 -0.86 -31.37 16.76
CA PHE A 498 -0.74 -31.31 18.21
C PHE A 498 -1.62 -32.37 18.90
N ASN A 499 -2.85 -32.59 18.45
CA ASN A 499 -3.73 -33.58 19.07
C ASN A 499 -3.27 -35.03 18.85
N LEU A 500 -2.32 -35.26 17.95
CA LEU A 500 -1.81 -36.57 17.54
C LEU A 500 -0.48 -36.94 18.21
N THR A 501 0.14 -36.02 18.98
CA THR A 501 1.37 -36.33 19.73
C THR A 501 1.05 -36.87 21.13
N SER A 502 2.07 -37.20 21.88
CA SER A 502 2.04 -37.64 23.29
C SER A 502 2.32 -36.45 24.22
N PHE A 503 1.62 -35.31 24.03
CA PHE A 503 1.78 -34.17 24.93
C PHE A 503 0.77 -34.20 26.09
N LEU A 504 1.19 -33.58 27.20
CA LEU A 504 0.33 -33.20 28.32
C LEU A 504 0.54 -31.70 28.59
N ILE A 505 -0.56 -30.93 28.65
CA ILE A 505 -0.54 -29.51 29.01
C ILE A 505 -1.31 -29.32 30.30
N ILE A 506 -0.65 -28.77 31.32
CA ILE A 506 -1.32 -28.33 32.54
C ILE A 506 -1.74 -26.87 32.32
N LEU A 507 -3.04 -26.63 32.17
CA LEU A 507 -3.58 -25.27 32.00
C LEU A 507 -3.74 -24.57 33.36
N ASP A 508 -4.16 -25.30 34.39
CA ASP A 508 -4.19 -24.87 35.78
C ASP A 508 -4.09 -26.07 36.74
N SER A 509 -4.06 -25.83 38.05
CA SER A 509 -3.90 -26.88 39.08
C SER A 509 -5.02 -27.94 39.09
N SER A 510 -6.14 -27.62 38.44
CA SER A 510 -7.33 -28.43 38.33
C SER A 510 -7.68 -28.79 36.88
N LEU A 511 -6.85 -28.46 35.88
CA LEU A 511 -7.14 -28.75 34.47
C LEU A 511 -5.90 -29.22 33.72
N VAL A 512 -5.95 -30.47 33.28
CA VAL A 512 -4.91 -31.10 32.47
C VAL A 512 -5.48 -31.50 31.11
N VAL A 513 -4.83 -31.09 30.04
CA VAL A 513 -5.20 -31.45 28.67
C VAL A 513 -4.21 -32.47 28.14
N TYR A 514 -4.71 -33.60 27.66
CA TYR A 514 -3.91 -34.64 27.01
C TYR A 514 -4.13 -34.58 25.51
N ALA A 515 -3.11 -34.95 24.75
CA ALA A 515 -3.29 -35.32 23.35
C ALA A 515 -3.73 -36.80 23.23
N ASN A 516 -4.17 -37.18 22.03
CA ASN A 516 -4.64 -38.53 21.76
C ASN A 516 -4.12 -39.00 20.39
N PRO A 517 -3.01 -39.76 20.33
CA PRO A 517 -2.45 -40.23 19.07
C PRO A 517 -3.37 -41.27 18.38
N ARG A 518 -4.39 -41.76 19.10
CA ARG A 518 -5.38 -42.69 18.57
C ARG A 518 -6.52 -42.02 17.81
N LEU A 519 -6.52 -40.70 17.64
CA LEU A 519 -7.54 -40.02 16.82
C LEU A 519 -7.56 -40.53 15.37
N ARG A 520 -8.77 -40.54 14.79
CA ARG A 520 -9.04 -40.80 13.37
C ARG A 520 -9.53 -39.53 12.68
N PRO A 521 -9.36 -39.41 11.34
CA PRO A 521 -10.00 -38.35 10.57
C PRO A 521 -11.53 -38.39 10.70
N SER A 522 -12.16 -37.22 10.67
CA SER A 522 -13.61 -37.11 10.57
C SER A 522 -14.05 -37.08 9.12
N PHE A 523 -15.18 -37.72 8.83
CA PHE A 523 -15.78 -37.73 7.49
C PHE A 523 -17.13 -37.05 7.55
N THR A 524 -17.33 -36.04 6.70
CA THR A 524 -18.61 -35.32 6.60
C THR A 524 -19.28 -35.66 5.28
N ASN A 525 -20.51 -36.17 5.33
CA ASN A 525 -21.39 -36.27 4.17
C ASN A 525 -22.40 -35.13 4.23
N THR A 526 -22.47 -34.29 3.20
CA THR A 526 -23.38 -33.16 3.14
C THR A 526 -24.33 -33.34 1.97
N PHE A 527 -25.62 -33.34 2.26
CA PHE A 527 -26.70 -33.26 1.29
C PHE A 527 -27.30 -31.88 1.38
N LYS A 528 -27.34 -31.14 0.27
CA LYS A 528 -27.84 -29.76 0.25
C LYS A 528 -28.80 -29.55 -0.92
N ILE A 529 -29.94 -28.97 -0.62
CA ILE A 529 -30.91 -28.48 -1.61
C ILE A 529 -30.91 -26.96 -1.49
N THR A 530 -30.79 -26.26 -2.62
CA THR A 530 -30.81 -24.79 -2.67
C THR A 530 -31.79 -24.32 -3.72
N TYR A 531 -32.78 -23.55 -3.31
CA TYR A 531 -33.66 -22.80 -4.18
C TYR A 531 -33.15 -21.36 -4.26
N GLY A 532 -32.60 -20.99 -5.41
CA GLY A 532 -32.11 -19.65 -5.68
C GLY A 532 -33.14 -18.88 -6.51
N HIS A 533 -33.70 -17.82 -5.94
CA HIS A 533 -34.52 -16.83 -6.63
C HIS A 533 -33.77 -15.49 -6.69
N LYS A 534 -34.13 -14.60 -7.63
CA LYS A 534 -33.50 -13.26 -7.73
C LYS A 534 -33.54 -12.46 -6.42
N ALA A 535 -34.58 -12.64 -5.61
CA ALA A 535 -34.79 -11.90 -4.37
C ALA A 535 -34.27 -12.60 -3.10
N PHE A 536 -34.08 -13.92 -3.12
CA PHE A 536 -33.63 -14.67 -1.95
C PHE A 536 -33.06 -16.03 -2.34
N ILE A 537 -32.22 -16.59 -1.47
CA ILE A 537 -31.68 -17.93 -1.59
C ILE A 537 -32.12 -18.71 -0.36
N LEU A 538 -32.86 -19.79 -0.56
CA LEU A 538 -33.24 -20.73 0.49
C LEU A 538 -32.39 -22.00 0.33
N SER A 539 -31.74 -22.44 1.40
CA SER A 539 -31.04 -23.72 1.41
C SER A 539 -31.47 -24.57 2.60
N LEU A 540 -31.57 -25.88 2.35
CA LEU A 540 -31.71 -26.90 3.38
C LEU A 540 -30.53 -27.87 3.22
N ALA A 541 -29.80 -28.10 4.30
CA ALA A 541 -28.67 -29.02 4.31
C ALA A 541 -28.81 -30.05 5.43
N TYR A 542 -28.46 -31.29 5.14
CA TYR A 542 -28.26 -32.36 6.10
C TYR A 542 -26.80 -32.80 6.07
N LEU A 543 -26.14 -32.73 7.21
CA LEU A 543 -24.76 -33.14 7.39
C LEU A 543 -24.74 -34.33 8.33
N ARG A 544 -24.02 -35.39 7.93
CA ARG A 544 -23.70 -36.52 8.79
C ARG A 544 -22.19 -36.65 8.90
N ARG A 545 -21.67 -36.41 10.09
CA ARG A 545 -20.27 -36.54 10.44
C ARG A 545 -20.04 -37.81 11.22
N THR A 546 -18.97 -38.51 10.90
CA THR A 546 -18.52 -39.69 11.65
C THR A 546 -17.09 -39.47 12.11
N GLY A 547 -16.80 -39.73 13.39
CA GLY A 547 -15.46 -39.54 13.94
C GLY A 547 -15.12 -38.06 14.16
N GLU A 548 -16.08 -37.18 14.44
CA GLU A 548 -15.78 -35.77 14.73
C GLU A 548 -14.97 -35.65 16.02
N VAL A 549 -13.91 -34.84 16.02
CA VAL A 549 -13.03 -34.71 17.18
C VAL A 549 -13.62 -33.69 18.15
N TYR A 550 -13.88 -34.12 19.38
CA TYR A 550 -14.38 -33.28 20.47
C TYR A 550 -13.52 -33.44 21.73
N PHE A 551 -13.39 -32.38 22.54
CA PHE A 551 -12.68 -32.45 23.81
C PHE A 551 -13.59 -32.97 24.91
N TYR A 552 -13.34 -34.20 25.35
CA TYR A 552 -14.04 -34.80 26.46
C TYR A 552 -13.44 -34.38 27.79
N ASN A 553 -14.26 -33.79 28.65
CA ASN A 553 -13.86 -33.32 29.97
C ASN A 553 -14.33 -34.31 31.04
N THR A 554 -13.41 -34.88 31.82
CA THR A 554 -13.72 -35.66 33.02
C THR A 554 -13.33 -34.89 34.27
N VAL A 555 -14.07 -35.05 35.36
CA VAL A 555 -13.78 -34.40 36.65
C VAL A 555 -13.60 -35.46 37.72
N ASP A 556 -12.37 -35.63 38.19
CA ASP A 556 -12.05 -36.39 39.39
C ASP A 556 -12.27 -35.48 40.61
N LYS A 557 -13.42 -35.65 41.26
CA LYS A 557 -13.83 -34.85 42.44
C LYS A 557 -12.93 -35.09 43.65
N ALA A 558 -12.32 -36.26 43.79
CA ALA A 558 -11.44 -36.58 44.92
C ALA A 558 -10.07 -35.91 44.79
N LYS A 559 -9.58 -35.78 43.54
CA LYS A 559 -8.31 -35.11 43.23
C LYS A 559 -8.45 -33.62 42.89
N HIS A 560 -9.68 -33.09 42.86
CA HIS A 560 -10.00 -31.75 42.35
C HIS A 560 -9.39 -31.50 40.96
N LEU A 561 -9.41 -32.52 40.10
CA LEU A 561 -8.72 -32.53 38.82
C LEU A 561 -9.72 -32.78 37.68
N GLN A 562 -9.82 -31.82 36.78
CA GLN A 562 -10.43 -31.96 35.49
C GLN A 562 -9.37 -32.40 34.47
N THR A 563 -9.69 -33.39 33.64
CA THR A 563 -8.89 -33.75 32.48
C THR A 563 -9.67 -33.53 31.21
N SER A 564 -9.00 -33.05 30.17
CA SER A 564 -9.58 -32.81 28.84
C SER A 564 -8.80 -33.63 27.81
N VAL A 565 -9.49 -34.53 27.10
CA VAL A 565 -8.86 -35.41 26.11
C VAL A 565 -9.64 -35.31 24.80
N PRO A 566 -8.99 -35.04 23.65
CA PRO A 566 -9.67 -35.08 22.38
C PRO A 566 -10.03 -36.52 22.04
N THR A 567 -11.29 -36.74 21.67
CA THR A 567 -11.84 -38.05 21.32
C THR A 567 -12.72 -37.96 20.08
N ASN A 568 -12.87 -39.06 19.36
CA ASN A 568 -13.71 -39.12 18.16
C ASN A 568 -15.14 -39.53 18.51
N LEU A 569 -16.10 -38.63 18.37
CA LEU A 569 -17.52 -38.94 18.46
C LEU A 569 -17.93 -39.98 17.41
N ASP A 570 -18.88 -40.85 17.73
CA ASP A 570 -19.37 -41.86 16.77
C ASP A 570 -20.07 -41.20 15.59
N VAL A 571 -21.15 -40.46 15.86
CA VAL A 571 -21.95 -39.78 14.83
C VAL A 571 -22.44 -38.42 15.32
N GLU A 572 -22.26 -37.40 14.49
CA GLU A 572 -22.93 -36.11 14.63
C GLU A 572 -23.81 -35.90 13.39
N ASN A 573 -25.10 -35.63 13.61
CA ASN A 573 -26.04 -35.25 12.56
C ASN A 573 -26.44 -33.79 12.75
N MET A 574 -26.50 -33.05 11.65
CA MET A 574 -26.87 -31.64 11.66
C MET A 574 -27.83 -31.35 10.52
N VAL A 575 -28.94 -30.68 10.83
CA VAL A 575 -29.89 -30.15 9.84
C VAL A 575 -29.78 -28.64 9.90
N GLU A 576 -29.48 -28.00 8.77
CA GLU A 576 -29.38 -26.55 8.64
C GLU A 576 -30.40 -26.06 7.61
N ALA A 577 -31.25 -25.11 8.02
CA ALA A 577 -32.06 -24.31 7.12
C ALA A 577 -31.51 -22.89 7.12
N SER A 578 -31.18 -22.36 5.94
CA SER A 578 -30.65 -21.01 5.79
C SER A 578 -31.43 -20.23 4.73
N LEU A 579 -31.75 -18.98 5.02
CA LEU A 579 -32.43 -18.05 4.15
C LEU A 579 -31.59 -16.77 4.03
N VAL A 580 -31.19 -16.46 2.80
CA VAL A 580 -30.37 -15.31 2.47
C VAL A 580 -31.15 -14.34 1.60
N PHE A 581 -31.28 -13.08 2.05
CA PHE A 581 -31.90 -12.00 1.30
C PHE A 581 -30.84 -10.99 0.83
N PRO A 582 -30.38 -11.08 -0.43
CA PRO A 582 -29.59 -10.01 -1.03
C PRO A 582 -30.52 -8.87 -1.45
N VAL A 583 -30.51 -7.77 -0.70
CA VAL A 583 -31.36 -6.60 -0.97
C VAL A 583 -30.50 -5.44 -1.47
N SER A 584 -30.83 -4.86 -2.61
CA SER A 584 -30.27 -3.58 -3.05
C SER A 584 -31.31 -2.51 -2.82
N PHE A 585 -31.20 -1.77 -1.72
CA PHE A 585 -32.13 -0.67 -1.41
C PHE A 585 -32.00 0.46 -2.43
N THR A 586 -30.76 0.79 -2.82
CA THR A 586 -30.43 1.77 -3.86
C THR A 586 -29.16 1.33 -4.61
N GLY A 587 -28.74 2.08 -5.63
CA GLY A 587 -27.45 1.82 -6.30
C GLY A 587 -26.23 2.03 -5.39
N TRP A 588 -26.38 2.79 -4.30
CA TRP A 588 -25.33 3.08 -3.33
C TRP A 588 -25.41 2.25 -2.06
N TRP A 589 -26.48 1.50 -1.82
CA TRP A 589 -26.67 0.71 -0.60
C TRP A 589 -27.15 -0.71 -0.91
N LYS A 590 -26.35 -1.70 -0.50
CA LYS A 590 -26.67 -3.12 -0.59
C LYS A 590 -26.61 -3.77 0.79
N ALA A 591 -27.54 -4.66 1.05
CA ALA A 591 -27.64 -5.44 2.26
C ALA A 591 -27.70 -6.93 1.94
N SER A 592 -27.18 -7.75 2.85
CA SER A 592 -27.37 -9.19 2.84
C SER A 592 -27.78 -9.63 4.23
N TRP A 593 -28.99 -10.18 4.35
CA TRP A 593 -29.47 -10.76 5.60
C TRP A 593 -29.40 -12.27 5.48
N ASN A 594 -28.66 -12.92 6.36
CA ASN A 594 -28.54 -14.36 6.44
C ASN A 594 -29.15 -14.84 7.75
N LEU A 595 -30.24 -15.60 7.63
CA LEU A 595 -30.96 -16.20 8.74
C LEU A 595 -30.75 -17.70 8.63
N SER A 596 -30.10 -18.33 9.60
CA SER A 596 -29.97 -19.78 9.64
C SER A 596 -30.43 -20.37 10.98
N GLY A 597 -31.10 -21.51 10.89
CA GLY A 597 -31.46 -22.35 12.01
C GLY A 597 -30.79 -23.71 11.84
N MET A 598 -30.15 -24.19 12.89
CA MET A 598 -29.38 -25.42 12.89
C MET A 598 -29.85 -26.31 14.03
N TYR A 599 -30.18 -27.55 13.72
CA TYR A 599 -30.40 -28.61 14.70
C TYR A 599 -29.20 -29.54 14.68
N HIS A 600 -28.52 -29.65 15.82
CA HIS A 600 -27.39 -30.54 16.02
C HIS A 600 -27.85 -31.71 16.90
N ARG A 601 -27.44 -32.93 16.53
CA ARG A 601 -27.64 -34.12 17.35
C ARG A 601 -26.37 -34.96 17.35
N VAL A 602 -25.82 -35.15 18.54
CA VAL A 602 -24.64 -35.97 18.77
C VAL A 602 -25.06 -37.28 19.42
N GLU A 603 -24.53 -38.39 18.91
CA GLU A 603 -24.66 -39.71 19.52
C GLU A 603 -23.28 -40.34 19.65
N ASP A 604 -22.94 -40.76 20.86
CA ASP A 604 -21.68 -41.41 21.16
C ASP A 604 -21.90 -42.57 22.14
N ALA A 605 -21.52 -43.76 21.70
CA ALA A 605 -21.67 -45.01 22.43
C ALA A 605 -20.32 -45.67 22.73
N THR A 606 -19.27 -45.37 21.94
CA THR A 606 -17.98 -46.09 22.02
C THR A 606 -16.88 -45.32 22.75
N SER A 607 -16.96 -43.98 22.78
CA SER A 607 -15.88 -43.16 23.36
C SER A 607 -16.11 -42.76 24.81
N HIS A 608 -17.25 -43.15 25.40
CA HIS A 608 -17.68 -42.79 26.74
C HIS A 608 -18.13 -44.03 27.54
N PRO A 609 -17.90 -44.08 28.86
CA PRO A 609 -18.40 -45.17 29.71
C PRO A 609 -19.94 -45.17 29.87
N VAL A 610 -20.62 -44.09 29.45
CA VAL A 610 -22.08 -43.95 29.47
C VAL A 610 -22.52 -43.44 28.09
N PHE A 611 -23.56 -44.04 27.52
CA PHE A 611 -24.14 -43.60 26.25
C PHE A 611 -24.55 -42.12 26.33
N PHE A 612 -24.00 -41.30 25.44
CA PHE A 612 -24.24 -39.86 25.39
C PHE A 612 -25.05 -39.51 24.14
N ARG A 613 -26.24 -38.94 24.35
CA ARG A 613 -27.08 -38.37 23.29
C ARG A 613 -27.50 -36.97 23.71
N ASN A 614 -27.12 -35.97 22.92
CA ASN A 614 -27.51 -34.59 23.16
C ASN A 614 -27.96 -33.93 21.85
N SER A 615 -28.88 -32.98 21.96
CA SER A 615 -29.35 -32.21 20.82
C SER A 615 -29.49 -30.73 21.15
N ILE A 616 -29.07 -29.90 20.21
CA ILE A 616 -28.94 -28.45 20.36
C ILE A 616 -29.60 -27.75 19.17
N TYR A 617 -30.25 -26.62 19.42
CA TYR A 617 -30.87 -25.78 18.40
C TYR A 617 -30.23 -24.40 18.40
N THR A 618 -29.55 -24.05 17.32
CA THR A 618 -28.89 -22.74 17.20
C THR A 618 -29.53 -21.94 16.08
N ALA A 619 -29.90 -20.70 16.38
CA ALA A 619 -30.29 -19.71 15.40
C ALA A 619 -29.18 -18.68 15.23
N VAL A 620 -28.80 -18.38 13.99
CA VAL A 620 -27.82 -17.36 13.65
C VAL A 620 -28.48 -16.34 12.74
N VAL A 621 -28.33 -15.07 13.10
CA VAL A 621 -28.75 -13.94 12.28
C VAL A 621 -27.50 -13.14 11.97
N GLN A 622 -27.18 -13.01 10.69
CA GLN A 622 -26.07 -12.18 10.22
C GLN A 622 -26.59 -11.13 9.25
N LEU A 623 -26.25 -9.87 9.52
CA LEU A 623 -26.64 -8.71 8.75
C LEU A 623 -25.36 -8.06 8.25
N ASN A 624 -25.16 -8.07 6.94
CA ASN A 624 -24.04 -7.39 6.30
C ASN A 624 -24.59 -6.24 5.46
N GLN A 625 -24.10 -5.02 5.68
CA GLN A 625 -24.48 -3.82 4.97
C GLN A 625 -23.26 -3.27 4.24
N SER A 626 -23.45 -2.80 3.01
CA SER A 626 -22.40 -2.18 2.21
C SER A 626 -22.92 -0.92 1.53
N PHE A 627 -22.15 0.16 1.65
CA PHE A 627 -22.46 1.49 1.15
C PHE A 627 -21.38 1.95 0.18
N ARG A 628 -21.77 2.47 -0.99
CA ARG A 628 -20.90 3.13 -1.97
C ARG A 628 -21.11 4.64 -1.83
N LEU A 629 -20.18 5.32 -1.18
CA LEU A 629 -20.34 6.71 -0.76
C LEU A 629 -19.93 7.72 -1.86
N GLY A 630 -19.63 7.25 -3.08
CA GLY A 630 -19.11 8.05 -4.19
C GLY A 630 -17.59 8.23 -4.15
N ARG A 631 -16.98 8.70 -5.26
CA ARG A 631 -15.53 8.95 -5.40
C ARG A 631 -14.62 7.76 -5.00
N GLY A 632 -15.09 6.53 -5.23
CA GLY A 632 -14.35 5.30 -4.91
C GLY A 632 -14.42 4.86 -3.44
N TRP A 633 -15.16 5.57 -2.58
CA TRP A 633 -15.30 5.20 -1.18
C TRP A 633 -16.39 4.15 -0.96
N THR A 634 -16.08 3.17 -0.11
CA THR A 634 -17.03 2.15 0.36
C THR A 634 -16.98 2.02 1.87
N ALA A 635 -18.13 1.83 2.50
CA ALA A 635 -18.24 1.50 3.93
C ALA A 635 -19.02 0.20 4.09
N SER A 636 -18.70 -0.59 5.12
CA SER A 636 -19.49 -1.77 5.50
C SER A 636 -19.84 -1.75 6.98
N LEU A 637 -20.97 -2.36 7.31
CA LEU A 637 -21.42 -2.57 8.67
C LEU A 637 -21.92 -4.02 8.79
N ASP A 638 -21.30 -4.77 9.69
CA ASP A 638 -21.57 -6.19 9.88
C ASP A 638 -22.06 -6.44 11.32
N GLY A 639 -23.17 -7.15 11.44
CA GLY A 639 -23.76 -7.56 12.72
C GLY A 639 -24.03 -9.05 12.71
N ARG A 640 -23.68 -9.74 13.80
CA ARG A 640 -23.96 -11.16 13.98
C ARG A 640 -24.56 -11.40 15.35
N TYR A 641 -25.69 -12.09 15.37
CA TYR A 641 -26.33 -12.63 16.56
C TYR A 641 -26.37 -14.15 16.44
N GLN A 642 -26.08 -14.83 17.53
CA GLN A 642 -26.18 -16.28 17.66
C GLN A 642 -26.93 -16.57 18.95
N SER A 643 -27.99 -17.38 18.88
CA SER A 643 -28.73 -17.80 20.06
C SER A 643 -27.84 -18.63 20.97
N TRP A 644 -28.03 -18.49 22.27
CA TRP A 644 -27.46 -19.39 23.27
C TRP A 644 -28.32 -20.66 23.34
N TYR A 645 -27.69 -21.76 23.73
CA TYR A 645 -28.15 -23.16 23.84
C TYR A 645 -27.78 -24.06 22.67
#